data_AF-A0AAN7YQL3-F1
#
_entry.id   AF-A0AAN7YQL3-F1
#
_cell.length_a   1.000
_cell.length_b   1.000
_cell.length_c   1.000
_cell.angle_alpha   90.00
_cell.angle_beta   90.00
_cell.angle_gamma   90.00
#
_symmetry.space_group_name_H-M   'P 1'
#
loop_
_entity.id
_entity.type
_entity.pdbx_description
1 polymer ?
#
loop_
_entity_poly.entity_id
_entity_poly.type
_entity_poly.pdbx_seq_one_letter_code
_entity_poly.pdbx_strand_id
1 'polypeptide(L)'
;MILHNCAFRLLLIFSIFLGYCFSVNPVSNEYNCLVNLVENFNLLKFTKDNSTGGYINICSTTDIVCYGNYISKLVLNGGGSENILSPSNFSDCFPMMTELVVNNLKVSPDFIYYKYSNTQTIRYSNITGIVGGITQPLPPYRVIQIFSNDFKDTTFRMEFINKQTYSLDFQNGPYLYLNSDGANLDRASILANFNIYAHNLVDLSNYKSFSTVQLLFSSTFNYSTTPHIKTITTNQLIIYDDINPGTIDIDQFLFDDTRINYFSLASKLKSPSQYIDMASFKNHTYSTFSLYPGPLFHINGSIPLIPPKNLQLSFFSGNLTVFPNNLQLSQYVTTNFQNSIKTSQFPKFLGSGGSYDFRGSSYTGTIDESWCTTEIAISPGNLTGEIPSCYACYFNVTSIKSYSKLTAKSMAQRFYGNNFSNYNIKSCTTFRPRVELINDGVFNKVMVTGNDIGFDVSLWMINSTIQLNSTTYVINENGKNYTATMVGDSVNLKDVEYFSVLFTIPNNVLYTFPSNYNIPPILKSVLVKSSGNQIQVSGTHFSSYLEFTSQQIQIVNVGNCSTITSSDFFGAQCTMEGGKLLSTSNSTVPLYIITIDKDSFNVKAYIKIEANFNNDQVCPNDCSTSVGVNSICDLSSGTCKCLPGFFGNDCLGIECKAPGCFGNSYCNTTIGQCVCNSSSQGSNCSLPFIQCPIYNTLPCNGGSNTCNNQTGVCNCGPSNQGDDCSLPVIECDPSDCNSNGVCDRIKGQCICKEYVWAGPTCLIPYHYITSVIPSTTKGGVASFIGFFGDIHNNLSITIGNLPCLILHNSSSIINCTAPAGVGNKIVIVIQNNITYSYDKYQYINLNNQTCPNKCSNQGTCNTTIGQCKCNNGFNGVDCSGVINTGGVNGGGGSNSDGDKGGNGNPTTDTGVDPGSGNTTITNQEINFQIFFKSLYEIDINGNIVESYSLQNSWTSNSTSGENETVYTLSQTIRNNCTIVSKIEEITNRNGKEFTFADTTFNLQYGSIKFSIGIYNYKYKNNLNTLKLELVSSVDQSISDNNECNKKETSLDTINNLDGESTFNYIKISKNNKILEGRFINKLISDGKATYLLTSMKPESKDSISIS
;
A
#
# COMPACT_ATOMS: atom_id res chain seq x y z
N MET A 1 -34.04 -25.58 9.59
CA MET A 1 -32.72 -26.17 9.26
C MET A 1 -32.13 -27.06 10.38
N ILE A 2 -32.36 -26.79 11.66
CA ILE A 2 -31.74 -27.55 12.78
C ILE A 2 -32.26 -29.02 12.89
N LEU A 3 -33.55 -29.30 12.63
CA LEU A 3 -34.08 -30.67 12.71
C LEU A 3 -33.44 -31.67 11.73
N HIS A 4 -33.06 -31.24 10.52
CA HIS A 4 -32.43 -32.13 9.53
C HIS A 4 -31.02 -32.58 9.97
N ASN A 5 -30.27 -31.69 10.64
CA ASN A 5 -28.95 -32.04 11.17
C ASN A 5 -29.03 -32.95 12.40
N CYS A 6 -30.05 -32.79 13.26
CA CYS A 6 -30.31 -33.76 14.33
C CYS A 6 -30.71 -35.13 13.77
N ALA A 7 -31.57 -35.19 12.74
CA ALA A 7 -31.93 -36.46 12.11
C ALA A 7 -30.71 -37.16 11.46
N PHE A 8 -29.86 -36.40 10.75
CA PHE A 8 -28.65 -36.95 10.12
C PHE A 8 -27.59 -37.37 11.14
N ARG A 9 -27.42 -36.63 12.24
CA ARG A 9 -26.53 -37.03 13.36
C ARG A 9 -27.09 -38.18 14.19
N LEU A 10 -28.41 -38.29 14.39
CA LEU A 10 -29.00 -39.48 14.98
C LEU A 10 -28.82 -40.69 14.06
N LEU A 11 -29.00 -40.56 12.74
CA LEU A 11 -28.72 -41.63 11.77
C LEU A 11 -27.24 -42.04 11.79
N LEU A 12 -26.31 -41.09 11.86
CA LEU A 12 -24.88 -41.36 12.00
C LEU A 12 -24.57 -42.06 13.32
N ILE A 13 -25.12 -41.60 14.45
CA ILE A 13 -24.94 -42.24 15.76
C ILE A 13 -25.61 -43.64 15.79
N PHE A 14 -26.77 -43.82 15.15
CA PHE A 14 -27.40 -45.15 15.00
C PHE A 14 -26.55 -46.09 14.13
N SER A 15 -25.93 -45.59 13.05
CA SER A 15 -25.01 -46.40 12.24
C SER A 15 -23.67 -46.69 12.93
N ILE A 16 -23.22 -45.83 13.86
CA ILE A 16 -22.05 -46.09 14.71
C ILE A 16 -22.39 -47.13 15.80
N PHE A 17 -23.61 -47.10 16.37
CA PHE A 17 -24.05 -48.11 17.35
C PHE A 17 -24.50 -49.44 16.72
N LEU A 18 -24.94 -49.46 15.46
CA LEU A 18 -25.15 -50.69 14.67
C LEU A 18 -23.83 -51.30 14.14
N GLY A 19 -22.69 -50.63 14.33
CA GLY A 19 -21.35 -51.19 14.08
C GLY A 19 -21.00 -52.37 15.02
N TYR A 20 -21.76 -52.55 16.10
CA TYR A 20 -21.74 -53.76 16.94
C TYR A 20 -22.84 -54.77 16.56
N CYS A 21 -23.14 -54.90 15.27
CA CYS A 21 -23.78 -56.12 14.76
C CYS A 21 -22.73 -57.22 14.55
N PHE A 22 -23.12 -58.43 14.95
CA PHE A 22 -22.35 -59.68 14.92
C PHE A 22 -21.41 -59.84 13.72
N SER A 23 -20.28 -60.53 13.95
CA SER A 23 -19.41 -61.09 12.91
C SER A 23 -20.22 -62.09 12.07
N VAL A 24 -20.95 -61.60 11.08
CA VAL A 24 -21.65 -62.44 10.10
C VAL A 24 -20.60 -62.82 9.06
N ASN A 25 -20.24 -64.10 9.01
CA ASN A 25 -19.41 -64.62 7.94
C ASN A 25 -20.08 -64.33 6.58
N PRO A 26 -19.31 -64.06 5.52
CA PRO A 26 -19.88 -63.80 4.21
C PRO A 26 -20.67 -65.03 3.72
N VAL A 27 -21.62 -64.81 2.80
CA VAL A 27 -22.44 -65.89 2.24
C VAL A 27 -21.56 -67.06 1.77
N SER A 28 -22.02 -68.30 1.95
CA SER A 28 -21.16 -69.50 1.85
C SER A 28 -20.37 -69.62 0.54
N ASN A 29 -20.89 -69.10 -0.59
CA ASN A 29 -20.13 -69.02 -1.84
C ASN A 29 -18.92 -68.08 -1.73
N GLU A 30 -19.08 -66.84 -1.24
CA GLU A 30 -17.96 -65.91 -1.07
C GLU A 30 -16.95 -66.40 -0.03
N TYR A 31 -17.43 -67.03 1.05
CA TYR A 31 -16.57 -67.72 2.02
C TYR A 31 -15.71 -68.78 1.32
N ASN A 32 -16.32 -69.68 0.55
CA ASN A 32 -15.61 -70.75 -0.17
C ASN A 32 -14.64 -70.19 -1.24
N CYS A 33 -15.05 -69.15 -1.98
CA CYS A 33 -14.18 -68.42 -2.91
C CYS A 33 -12.92 -67.88 -2.21
N LEU A 34 -13.10 -67.25 -1.03
CA LEU A 34 -11.99 -66.73 -0.25
C LEU A 34 -11.09 -67.84 0.29
N VAL A 35 -11.64 -68.92 0.86
CA VAL A 35 -10.86 -70.07 1.35
C VAL A 35 -10.00 -70.64 0.22
N ASN A 36 -10.58 -70.84 -0.96
CA ASN A 36 -9.84 -71.31 -2.15
C ASN A 36 -8.70 -70.34 -2.53
N LEU A 37 -8.91 -69.02 -2.45
CA LEU A 37 -7.83 -68.04 -2.70
C LEU A 37 -6.73 -68.09 -1.62
N VAL A 38 -7.11 -68.20 -0.35
CA VAL A 38 -6.15 -68.24 0.76
C VAL A 38 -5.26 -69.48 0.69
N GLU A 39 -5.85 -70.66 0.47
CA GLU A 39 -5.12 -71.93 0.42
C GLU A 39 -4.27 -72.05 -0.85
N ASN A 40 -4.79 -71.68 -2.02
CA ASN A 40 -4.02 -71.77 -3.28
C ASN A 40 -2.87 -70.76 -3.38
N PHE A 41 -2.97 -69.57 -2.77
CA PHE A 41 -1.96 -68.52 -2.92
C PHE A 41 -1.09 -68.30 -1.67
N ASN A 42 -1.24 -69.16 -0.65
CA ASN A 42 -0.48 -69.12 0.62
C ASN A 42 -0.43 -67.70 1.21
N LEU A 43 -1.61 -67.11 1.41
CA LEU A 43 -1.75 -65.70 1.77
C LEU A 43 -1.40 -65.48 3.25
N LEU A 44 -0.21 -64.92 3.52
CA LEU A 44 0.46 -64.88 4.84
C LEU A 44 -0.32 -64.23 6.01
N LYS A 45 -1.45 -63.57 5.74
CA LYS A 45 -2.23 -62.82 6.74
C LYS A 45 -3.44 -63.56 7.29
N PHE A 46 -3.82 -64.71 6.73
CA PHE A 46 -5.05 -65.41 7.13
C PHE A 46 -4.75 -66.56 8.08
N THR A 47 -5.20 -66.46 9.32
CA THR A 47 -5.04 -67.50 10.35
C THR A 47 -6.20 -68.49 10.31
N LYS A 48 -5.86 -69.78 10.28
CA LYS A 48 -6.81 -70.89 10.33
C LYS A 48 -7.21 -71.17 11.78
N ASP A 49 -8.49 -71.44 12.04
CA ASP A 49 -8.96 -71.89 13.34
C ASP A 49 -8.61 -73.37 13.54
N ASN A 50 -7.77 -73.63 14.54
CA ASN A 50 -7.29 -74.98 14.87
C ASN A 50 -8.40 -75.94 15.34
N SER A 51 -9.59 -75.44 15.70
CA SER A 51 -10.72 -76.24 16.19
C SER A 51 -11.73 -76.62 15.10
N THR A 52 -11.94 -75.76 14.10
CA THR A 52 -12.91 -75.99 13.01
C THR A 52 -12.25 -76.32 11.67
N GLY A 53 -10.96 -76.02 11.50
CA GLY A 53 -10.27 -76.11 10.21
C GLY A 53 -10.75 -75.07 9.19
N GLY A 54 -11.59 -74.11 9.59
CA GLY A 54 -12.02 -72.97 8.77
C GLY A 54 -11.22 -71.70 9.07
N TYR A 55 -11.61 -70.59 8.44
CA TYR A 55 -11.12 -69.26 8.77
C TYR A 55 -12.25 -68.50 9.47
N ILE A 56 -11.99 -67.95 10.66
CA ILE A 56 -12.99 -67.26 11.49
C ILE A 56 -12.77 -65.75 11.48
N ASN A 57 -13.83 -64.97 11.68
CA ASN A 57 -13.78 -63.49 11.76
C ASN A 57 -13.17 -62.80 10.52
N ILE A 58 -13.40 -63.36 9.33
CA ILE A 58 -12.95 -62.82 8.03
C ILE A 58 -13.29 -61.33 7.87
N CYS A 59 -14.53 -60.95 8.23
CA CYS A 59 -15.06 -59.60 8.07
C CYS A 59 -14.59 -58.58 9.12
N SER A 60 -13.68 -58.93 10.04
CA SER A 60 -13.18 -58.03 11.09
C SER A 60 -11.71 -57.63 10.92
N THR A 61 -11.19 -57.69 9.68
CA THR A 61 -9.78 -57.35 9.37
C THR A 61 -9.71 -56.04 8.56
N THR A 62 -8.56 -55.36 8.57
CA THR A 62 -8.34 -54.18 7.70
C THR A 62 -8.14 -54.55 6.22
N ASP A 63 -7.84 -55.83 5.98
CA ASP A 63 -7.58 -56.45 4.69
C ASP A 63 -8.84 -57.01 4.02
N ILE A 64 -9.88 -57.40 4.79
CA ILE A 64 -11.20 -57.78 4.26
C ILE A 64 -12.30 -57.04 5.00
N VAL A 65 -13.04 -56.21 4.26
CA VAL A 65 -14.18 -55.44 4.76
C VAL A 65 -15.45 -55.95 4.11
N CYS A 66 -16.42 -56.32 4.94
CA CYS A 66 -17.73 -56.77 4.50
C CYS A 66 -18.79 -55.67 4.68
N TYR A 67 -19.81 -55.68 3.82
CA TYR A 67 -20.98 -54.82 3.92
C TYR A 67 -22.23 -55.73 3.97
N GLY A 68 -22.80 -55.88 5.17
CA GLY A 68 -23.72 -56.98 5.44
C GLY A 68 -23.01 -58.32 5.27
N ASN A 69 -23.57 -59.23 4.46
CA ASN A 69 -23.07 -60.59 4.28
C ASN A 69 -22.18 -60.75 3.03
N TYR A 70 -21.67 -59.66 2.46
CA TYR A 70 -20.86 -59.66 1.23
C TYR A 70 -19.53 -58.91 1.43
N ILE A 71 -18.46 -59.38 0.77
CA ILE A 71 -17.14 -58.76 0.77
C ILE A 71 -17.15 -57.54 -0.16
N SER A 72 -16.92 -56.37 0.43
CA SER A 72 -16.86 -55.06 -0.26
C SER A 72 -15.42 -54.65 -0.58
N LYS A 73 -14.44 -55.10 0.22
CA LYS A 73 -13.00 -54.91 -0.03
C LYS A 73 -12.26 -56.21 0.20
N LEU A 74 -11.35 -56.57 -0.71
CA LEU A 74 -10.48 -57.74 -0.61
C LEU A 74 -9.01 -57.35 -0.84
N VAL A 75 -8.14 -57.62 0.14
CA VAL A 75 -6.70 -57.48 0.02
C VAL A 75 -6.03 -58.85 0.01
N LEU A 76 -5.39 -59.18 -1.11
CA LEU A 76 -4.55 -60.35 -1.28
C LEU A 76 -3.08 -59.93 -1.12
N ASN A 77 -2.31 -60.65 -0.30
CA ASN A 77 -0.88 -60.42 -0.12
C ASN A 77 -0.14 -61.76 -0.17
N GLY A 78 0.64 -61.97 -1.22
CA GLY A 78 1.32 -63.23 -1.51
C GLY A 78 2.47 -63.52 -0.57
N GLY A 79 2.62 -64.81 -0.22
CA GLY A 79 3.72 -65.34 0.58
C GLY A 79 4.88 -65.94 -0.20
N GLY A 80 5.09 -65.54 -1.46
CA GLY A 80 6.04 -66.20 -2.35
C GLY A 80 5.52 -67.49 -2.98
N SER A 81 4.20 -67.61 -3.20
CA SER A 81 3.63 -68.69 -4.03
C SER A 81 3.97 -68.46 -5.51
N GLU A 82 4.36 -69.52 -6.21
CA GLU A 82 4.54 -69.48 -7.68
C GLU A 82 3.21 -69.57 -8.46
N ASN A 83 2.10 -69.85 -7.77
CA ASN A 83 0.80 -70.00 -8.40
C ASN A 83 0.36 -68.69 -9.07
N ILE A 84 -0.22 -68.83 -10.26
CA ILE A 84 -0.61 -67.71 -11.12
C ILE A 84 -2.06 -67.33 -10.82
N LEU A 85 -2.27 -66.13 -10.32
CA LEU A 85 -3.61 -65.58 -10.05
C LEU A 85 -4.25 -65.11 -11.35
N SER A 86 -5.41 -65.65 -11.68
CA SER A 86 -6.13 -65.40 -12.94
C SER A 86 -7.54 -64.87 -12.70
N PRO A 87 -8.19 -64.25 -13.71
CA PRO A 87 -9.60 -63.87 -13.61
C PRO A 87 -10.52 -65.03 -13.23
N SER A 88 -10.23 -66.26 -13.66
CA SER A 88 -11.02 -67.46 -13.34
C SER A 88 -11.10 -67.75 -11.83
N ASN A 89 -10.11 -67.31 -11.05
CA ASN A 89 -10.13 -67.46 -9.58
C ASN A 89 -11.18 -66.56 -8.89
N PHE A 90 -11.84 -65.68 -9.66
CA PHE A 90 -12.89 -64.76 -9.22
C PHE A 90 -14.23 -65.00 -9.95
N SER A 91 -14.36 -66.05 -10.78
CA SER A 91 -15.62 -66.37 -11.45
C SER A 91 -16.72 -66.62 -10.42
N ASP A 92 -17.84 -65.93 -10.56
CA ASP A 92 -19.02 -66.02 -9.67
C ASP A 92 -18.73 -65.68 -8.19
N CYS A 93 -17.59 -65.06 -7.92
CA CYS A 93 -17.14 -64.65 -6.60
C CYS A 93 -17.25 -63.13 -6.40
N PHE A 94 -17.57 -62.71 -5.17
CA PHE A 94 -17.57 -61.32 -4.70
C PHE A 94 -18.37 -60.32 -5.58
N PRO A 95 -19.65 -60.57 -5.89
CA PRO A 95 -20.48 -59.67 -6.72
C PRO A 95 -20.57 -58.22 -6.20
N MET A 96 -20.46 -58.00 -4.89
CA MET A 96 -20.55 -56.67 -4.26
C MET A 96 -19.17 -56.03 -3.97
N MET A 97 -18.07 -56.64 -4.43
CA MET A 97 -16.73 -56.09 -4.23
C MET A 97 -16.59 -54.74 -4.94
N THR A 98 -16.14 -53.75 -4.17
CA THR A 98 -15.91 -52.35 -4.61
C THR A 98 -14.43 -51.99 -4.72
N GLU A 99 -13.56 -52.65 -3.94
CA GLU A 99 -12.10 -52.47 -3.98
C GLU A 99 -11.37 -53.82 -3.95
N LEU A 100 -10.46 -54.04 -4.91
CA LEU A 100 -9.55 -55.19 -4.94
C LEU A 100 -8.11 -54.70 -4.84
N VAL A 101 -7.36 -55.27 -3.90
CA VAL A 101 -5.93 -55.02 -3.72
C VAL A 101 -5.16 -56.32 -3.88
N VAL A 102 -4.11 -56.33 -4.70
CA VAL A 102 -3.25 -57.51 -4.93
C VAL A 102 -1.79 -57.11 -4.76
N ASN A 103 -1.11 -57.75 -3.81
CA ASN A 103 0.29 -57.45 -3.48
C ASN A 103 1.16 -58.71 -3.61
N ASN A 104 2.36 -58.57 -4.17
CA ASN A 104 3.41 -59.60 -4.15
C ASN A 104 2.98 -60.96 -4.74
N LEU A 105 2.20 -60.95 -5.82
CA LEU A 105 1.67 -62.16 -6.47
C LEU A 105 1.98 -62.18 -7.97
N LYS A 106 2.17 -63.38 -8.51
CA LYS A 106 2.22 -63.62 -9.94
C LYS A 106 0.78 -63.71 -10.47
N VAL A 107 0.48 -62.99 -11.54
CA VAL A 107 -0.82 -62.93 -12.19
C VAL A 107 -0.73 -63.42 -13.63
N SER A 108 -1.86 -63.80 -14.23
CA SER A 108 -1.91 -64.10 -15.67
C SER A 108 -1.95 -62.81 -16.51
N PRO A 109 -1.51 -62.82 -17.78
CA PRO A 109 -1.46 -61.60 -18.61
C PRO A 109 -2.82 -60.91 -18.81
N ASP A 110 -3.92 -61.67 -18.75
CA ASP A 110 -5.30 -61.18 -18.85
C ASP A 110 -5.85 -60.56 -17.56
N PHE A 111 -5.16 -60.73 -16.42
CA PHE A 111 -5.64 -60.35 -15.09
C PHE A 111 -6.02 -58.86 -14.97
N ILE A 112 -5.17 -57.97 -15.47
CA ILE A 112 -5.40 -56.52 -15.39
C ILE A 112 -6.46 -55.99 -16.38
N TYR A 113 -6.83 -56.82 -17.36
CA TYR A 113 -7.83 -56.50 -18.38
C TYR A 113 -9.22 -57.06 -18.05
N TYR A 114 -9.38 -57.73 -16.91
CA TYR A 114 -10.67 -58.24 -16.46
C TYR A 114 -11.41 -57.22 -15.59
N LYS A 115 -12.74 -57.18 -15.73
CA LYS A 115 -13.64 -56.35 -14.91
C LYS A 115 -14.24 -57.17 -13.76
N TYR A 116 -13.70 -57.01 -12.55
CA TYR A 116 -14.20 -57.71 -11.36
C TYR A 116 -15.52 -57.07 -10.85
N SER A 117 -16.67 -57.63 -11.23
CA SER A 117 -17.98 -57.33 -10.64
C SER A 117 -18.26 -55.81 -10.52
N ASN A 118 -18.73 -55.33 -9.37
CA ASN A 118 -18.96 -53.91 -9.07
C ASN A 118 -17.69 -53.12 -8.68
N THR A 119 -16.48 -53.67 -8.87
CA THR A 119 -15.24 -53.09 -8.35
C THR A 119 -14.95 -51.76 -9.03
N GLN A 120 -14.81 -50.69 -8.26
CA GLN A 120 -14.49 -49.34 -8.75
C GLN A 120 -13.01 -48.99 -8.58
N THR A 121 -12.35 -49.61 -7.60
CA THR A 121 -10.94 -49.37 -7.27
C THR A 121 -10.13 -50.65 -7.40
N ILE A 122 -9.05 -50.61 -8.18
CA ILE A 122 -8.03 -51.66 -8.19
C ILE A 122 -6.69 -51.08 -7.73
N ARG A 123 -5.97 -51.85 -6.91
CA ARG A 123 -4.61 -51.52 -6.48
C ARG A 123 -3.72 -52.75 -6.59
N TYR A 124 -2.78 -52.71 -7.50
CA TYR A 124 -1.81 -53.78 -7.71
C TYR A 124 -0.42 -53.30 -7.30
N SER A 125 0.28 -54.07 -6.48
CA SER A 125 1.58 -53.69 -5.94
C SER A 125 2.57 -54.85 -6.04
N ASN A 126 3.70 -54.63 -6.72
CA ASN A 126 4.72 -55.64 -6.94
C ASN A 126 4.15 -56.96 -7.53
N ILE A 127 3.22 -56.84 -8.49
CA ILE A 127 2.71 -58.00 -9.23
C ILE A 127 3.61 -58.34 -10.42
N THR A 128 3.63 -59.60 -10.84
CA THR A 128 4.44 -60.10 -11.98
C THR A 128 3.62 -61.00 -12.90
N GLY A 129 4.08 -61.26 -14.13
CA GLY A 129 3.38 -62.05 -15.15
C GLY A 129 2.69 -61.22 -16.26
N ILE A 130 2.85 -59.90 -16.29
CA ILE A 130 2.28 -59.00 -17.31
C ILE A 130 3.37 -58.56 -18.29
N VAL A 131 3.99 -59.56 -18.93
CA VAL A 131 5.14 -59.35 -19.82
C VAL A 131 4.73 -58.53 -21.04
N GLY A 132 5.47 -57.46 -21.31
CA GLY A 132 5.20 -56.53 -22.43
C GLY A 132 4.39 -55.28 -22.06
N GLY A 133 3.98 -55.15 -20.79
CA GLY A 133 3.28 -53.96 -20.30
C GLY A 133 1.79 -53.95 -20.63
N ILE A 134 1.22 -52.74 -20.71
CA ILE A 134 -0.21 -52.55 -20.99
C ILE A 134 -0.41 -52.45 -22.50
N THR A 135 -0.93 -53.51 -23.10
CA THR A 135 -1.00 -53.73 -24.56
C THR A 135 -2.40 -53.58 -25.15
N GLN A 136 -3.43 -53.41 -24.31
CA GLN A 136 -4.82 -53.20 -24.71
C GLN A 136 -5.57 -52.31 -23.68
N PRO A 137 -6.77 -51.78 -24.00
CA PRO A 137 -7.50 -50.88 -23.11
C PRO A 137 -7.79 -51.46 -21.72
N LEU A 138 -7.63 -50.63 -20.70
CA LEU A 138 -7.93 -50.99 -19.32
C LEU A 138 -9.45 -51.01 -19.07
N PRO A 139 -9.95 -51.86 -18.15
CA PRO A 139 -11.37 -51.92 -17.82
C PRO A 139 -11.88 -50.61 -17.17
N PRO A 140 -13.21 -50.39 -17.14
CA PRO A 140 -13.81 -49.20 -16.53
C PRO A 140 -13.72 -49.23 -15.00
N TYR A 141 -12.54 -48.94 -14.47
CA TYR A 141 -12.30 -48.66 -13.05
C TYR A 141 -12.20 -47.16 -12.83
N ARG A 142 -12.77 -46.68 -11.72
CA ARG A 142 -12.72 -45.27 -11.31
C ARG A 142 -11.32 -44.91 -10.80
N VAL A 143 -10.69 -45.83 -10.06
CA VAL A 143 -9.34 -45.66 -9.51
C VAL A 143 -8.49 -46.86 -9.88
N ILE A 144 -7.35 -46.60 -10.49
CA ILE A 144 -6.36 -47.59 -10.90
C ILE A 144 -5.02 -47.21 -10.29
N GLN A 145 -4.48 -48.07 -9.42
CA GLN A 145 -3.07 -48.02 -9.02
C GLN A 145 -2.38 -49.31 -9.46
N ILE A 146 -1.27 -49.22 -10.18
CA ILE A 146 -0.53 -50.40 -10.65
C ILE A 146 0.98 -50.19 -10.53
N PHE A 147 1.60 -51.04 -9.70
CA PHE A 147 3.04 -51.23 -9.65
C PHE A 147 3.38 -52.67 -10.04
N SER A 148 4.13 -52.82 -11.13
CA SER A 148 4.77 -54.06 -11.58
C SER A 148 6.12 -53.74 -12.20
N ASN A 149 7.15 -54.54 -11.90
CA ASN A 149 8.45 -54.41 -12.56
C ASN A 149 8.42 -54.84 -14.05
N ASP A 150 7.40 -55.59 -14.47
CA ASP A 150 7.24 -56.03 -15.87
C ASP A 150 6.92 -54.87 -16.83
N PHE A 151 6.56 -53.70 -16.30
CA PHE A 151 6.28 -52.48 -17.06
C PHE A 151 7.54 -51.69 -17.41
N LYS A 152 8.71 -52.09 -16.89
CA LYS A 152 9.97 -51.39 -17.11
C LYS A 152 10.32 -51.30 -18.59
N ASP A 153 10.66 -50.10 -19.05
CA ASP A 153 11.05 -49.82 -20.44
C ASP A 153 9.91 -50.11 -21.47
N THR A 154 8.67 -50.40 -21.03
CA THR A 154 7.50 -50.65 -21.90
C THR A 154 6.84 -49.35 -22.36
N THR A 155 5.96 -49.40 -23.38
CA THR A 155 5.20 -48.23 -23.84
C THR A 155 3.75 -48.27 -23.35
N PHE A 156 3.33 -47.26 -22.60
CA PHE A 156 1.93 -47.03 -22.23
C PHE A 156 1.27 -46.09 -23.24
N ARG A 157 0.21 -46.57 -23.89
CA ARG A 157 -0.61 -45.77 -24.81
C ARG A 157 -1.74 -45.08 -24.05
N MET A 158 -1.81 -43.76 -24.15
CA MET A 158 -2.82 -42.95 -23.44
C MET A 158 -4.25 -43.25 -23.89
N GLU A 159 -4.47 -43.85 -25.06
CA GLU A 159 -5.78 -44.35 -25.52
C GLU A 159 -6.31 -45.54 -24.71
N PHE A 160 -5.45 -46.26 -23.97
CA PHE A 160 -5.85 -47.40 -23.14
C PHE A 160 -6.50 -46.98 -21.81
N ILE A 161 -6.57 -45.68 -21.52
CA ILE A 161 -7.28 -45.16 -20.34
C ILE A 161 -8.79 -45.15 -20.63
N ASN A 162 -9.56 -45.85 -19.81
CA ASN A 162 -11.01 -45.83 -19.93
C ASN A 162 -11.57 -44.43 -19.59
N LYS A 163 -12.56 -43.95 -20.35
CA LYS A 163 -13.18 -42.63 -20.11
C LYS A 163 -13.84 -42.47 -18.73
N GLN A 164 -14.10 -43.56 -18.00
CA GLN A 164 -14.63 -43.56 -16.63
C GLN A 164 -13.54 -43.55 -15.55
N THR A 165 -12.25 -43.63 -15.91
CA THR A 165 -11.15 -43.58 -14.96
C THR A 165 -10.91 -42.14 -14.50
N TYR A 166 -11.03 -41.92 -13.19
CA TYR A 166 -10.84 -40.63 -12.52
C TYR A 166 -9.42 -40.47 -11.99
N SER A 167 -8.78 -41.57 -11.58
CA SER A 167 -7.42 -41.58 -11.04
C SER A 167 -6.62 -42.75 -11.61
N LEU A 168 -5.44 -42.45 -12.16
CA LEU A 168 -4.48 -43.43 -12.65
C LEU A 168 -3.10 -43.16 -12.05
N ASP A 169 -2.50 -44.20 -11.47
CA ASP A 169 -1.32 -44.07 -10.62
C ASP A 169 -0.33 -45.23 -10.81
N PHE A 170 0.88 -44.91 -11.25
CA PHE A 170 2.01 -45.85 -11.37
C PHE A 170 3.08 -45.60 -10.29
N GLN A 171 2.75 -44.93 -9.17
CA GLN A 171 3.74 -44.61 -8.14
C GLN A 171 4.50 -45.83 -7.60
N ASN A 172 5.80 -45.62 -7.38
CA ASN A 172 6.80 -46.64 -7.03
C ASN A 172 7.06 -47.70 -8.13
N GLY A 173 6.46 -47.54 -9.32
CA GLY A 173 6.71 -48.39 -10.48
C GLY A 173 8.00 -48.08 -11.24
N PRO A 174 8.39 -48.97 -12.16
CA PRO A 174 9.47 -48.70 -13.08
C PRO A 174 9.07 -47.63 -14.10
N TYR A 175 10.09 -46.99 -14.69
CA TYR A 175 9.88 -45.99 -15.72
C TYR A 175 9.39 -46.63 -17.03
N LEU A 176 8.48 -45.92 -17.72
CA LEU A 176 7.84 -46.36 -18.97
C LEU A 176 7.84 -45.23 -20.03
N TYR A 177 7.65 -45.58 -21.29
CA TYR A 177 7.48 -44.63 -22.39
C TYR A 177 6.00 -44.27 -22.55
N LEU A 178 5.71 -43.00 -22.80
CA LEU A 178 4.35 -42.53 -23.10
C LEU A 178 4.15 -42.40 -24.61
N ASN A 179 2.96 -42.79 -25.07
CA ASN A 179 2.50 -42.56 -26.44
C ASN A 179 1.07 -41.97 -26.43
N SER A 180 0.84 -40.93 -27.23
CA SER A 180 -0.45 -40.20 -27.31
C SER A 180 -1.25 -40.48 -28.58
N ASP A 181 -0.82 -41.42 -29.42
CA ASP A 181 -1.57 -41.78 -30.63
C ASP A 181 -2.96 -42.27 -30.22
N GLY A 182 -4.02 -41.75 -30.86
CA GLY A 182 -5.41 -42.10 -30.57
C GLY A 182 -6.01 -41.52 -29.27
N ALA A 183 -5.27 -40.77 -28.45
CA ALA A 183 -5.73 -40.38 -27.12
C ALA A 183 -6.95 -39.43 -27.10
N ASN A 184 -8.09 -39.91 -26.56
CA ASN A 184 -9.25 -39.14 -26.06
C ASN A 184 -9.75 -37.98 -26.96
N LEU A 185 -9.85 -38.21 -28.28
CA LEU A 185 -10.16 -37.17 -29.28
C LEU A 185 -11.48 -36.39 -29.04
N ASP A 186 -12.45 -36.99 -28.36
CA ASP A 186 -13.74 -36.37 -28.01
C ASP A 186 -13.72 -35.59 -26.68
N ARG A 187 -12.57 -35.58 -25.98
CA ARG A 187 -12.40 -35.01 -24.64
C ARG A 187 -13.40 -35.57 -23.61
N ALA A 188 -13.83 -36.84 -23.75
CA ALA A 188 -14.83 -37.44 -22.86
C ALA A 188 -14.27 -38.02 -21.54
N SER A 189 -12.97 -38.32 -21.46
CA SER A 189 -12.35 -38.83 -20.22
C SER A 189 -12.51 -37.89 -19.02
N ILE A 190 -12.80 -38.49 -17.86
CA ILE A 190 -12.93 -37.80 -16.55
C ILE A 190 -11.65 -37.85 -15.71
N LEU A 191 -10.51 -38.24 -16.30
CA LEU A 191 -9.23 -38.39 -15.60
C LEU A 191 -8.79 -37.07 -14.96
N ALA A 192 -8.76 -37.04 -13.63
CA ALA A 192 -8.42 -35.88 -12.82
C ALA A 192 -7.06 -36.02 -12.12
N ASN A 193 -6.69 -37.24 -11.72
CA ASN A 193 -5.43 -37.51 -11.05
C ASN A 193 -4.56 -38.42 -11.93
N PHE A 194 -3.37 -37.96 -12.30
CA PHE A 194 -2.46 -38.70 -13.18
C PHE A 194 -1.03 -38.68 -12.63
N ASN A 195 -0.58 -39.82 -12.10
CA ASN A 195 0.74 -39.99 -11.49
C ASN A 195 1.55 -41.03 -12.26
N ILE A 196 2.70 -40.66 -12.83
CA ILE A 196 3.46 -41.56 -13.70
C ILE A 196 4.98 -41.37 -13.65
N TYR A 197 5.70 -42.47 -13.82
CA TYR A 197 7.16 -42.55 -13.85
C TYR A 197 7.56 -42.78 -15.31
N ALA A 198 8.16 -41.78 -15.96
CA ALA A 198 8.28 -41.74 -17.42
C ALA A 198 9.70 -41.54 -17.95
N HIS A 199 9.94 -42.06 -19.16
CA HIS A 199 11.12 -41.79 -19.99
C HIS A 199 10.91 -40.64 -21.00
N ASN A 200 9.66 -40.26 -21.27
CA ASN A 200 9.32 -39.14 -22.14
C ASN A 200 7.96 -38.55 -21.77
N LEU A 201 7.66 -37.36 -22.30
CA LEU A 201 6.32 -36.78 -22.30
C LEU A 201 5.70 -36.82 -23.68
N VAL A 202 4.38 -36.58 -23.70
CA VAL A 202 3.52 -36.56 -24.88
C VAL A 202 2.46 -35.48 -24.75
N ASP A 203 1.81 -35.12 -25.86
CA ASP A 203 0.73 -34.14 -25.88
C ASP A 203 -0.52 -34.65 -25.11
N LEU A 204 -0.96 -33.89 -24.12
CA LEU A 204 -2.16 -34.15 -23.31
C LEU A 204 -3.31 -33.17 -23.60
N SER A 205 -3.25 -32.38 -24.68
CA SER A 205 -4.28 -31.40 -25.09
C SER A 205 -5.66 -32.00 -25.38
N ASN A 206 -5.75 -33.33 -25.50
CA ASN A 206 -7.00 -34.06 -25.66
C ASN A 206 -7.68 -34.41 -24.33
N TYR A 207 -7.11 -34.05 -23.18
CA TYR A 207 -7.75 -34.14 -21.87
C TYR A 207 -8.30 -32.77 -21.44
N LYS A 208 -9.50 -32.73 -20.83
CA LYS A 208 -10.19 -31.46 -20.52
C LYS A 208 -9.43 -30.59 -19.52
N SER A 209 -9.15 -31.17 -18.35
CA SER A 209 -8.35 -30.61 -17.26
C SER A 209 -8.15 -31.69 -16.22
N PHE A 210 -6.92 -31.82 -15.73
CA PHE A 210 -6.60 -32.57 -14.53
C PHE A 210 -6.86 -31.71 -13.29
N SER A 211 -6.99 -32.36 -12.13
CA SER A 211 -6.87 -31.74 -10.81
C SER A 211 -5.40 -31.72 -10.37
N THR A 212 -4.73 -32.87 -10.50
CA THR A 212 -3.35 -33.08 -10.07
C THR A 212 -2.62 -33.97 -11.07
N VAL A 213 -1.43 -33.52 -11.49
CA VAL A 213 -0.50 -34.30 -12.32
C VAL A 213 0.83 -34.39 -11.60
N GLN A 214 1.33 -35.62 -11.41
CA GLN A 214 2.64 -35.89 -10.82
C GLN A 214 3.50 -36.70 -11.79
N LEU A 215 4.67 -36.15 -12.13
CA LEU A 215 5.61 -36.72 -13.08
C LEU A 215 6.92 -37.05 -12.36
N LEU A 216 7.43 -38.27 -12.54
CA LEU A 216 8.79 -38.63 -12.16
C LEU A 216 9.59 -38.99 -13.41
N PHE A 217 10.70 -38.31 -13.64
CA PHE A 217 11.55 -38.50 -14.81
C PHE A 217 12.67 -39.50 -14.51
N SER A 218 12.85 -40.46 -15.41
CA SER A 218 13.96 -41.41 -15.37
C SER A 218 15.32 -40.72 -15.56
N SER A 219 16.41 -41.36 -15.13
CA SER A 219 17.77 -40.88 -15.40
C SER A 219 18.14 -40.81 -16.90
N THR A 220 17.35 -41.47 -17.77
CA THR A 220 17.47 -41.47 -19.23
C THR A 220 16.36 -40.69 -19.93
N PHE A 221 15.70 -39.76 -19.23
CA PHE A 221 14.53 -39.05 -19.75
C PHE A 221 14.85 -38.23 -21.02
N ASN A 222 13.96 -38.29 -22.00
CA ASN A 222 14.11 -37.57 -23.26
C ASN A 222 13.65 -36.09 -23.14
N TYR A 223 14.59 -35.22 -22.79
CA TYR A 223 14.36 -33.77 -22.62
C TYR A 223 13.85 -33.05 -23.87
N SER A 224 13.97 -33.62 -25.08
CA SER A 224 13.33 -33.01 -26.27
C SER A 224 11.80 -32.99 -26.18
N THR A 225 11.21 -33.76 -25.25
CA THR A 225 9.75 -33.83 -25.02
C THR A 225 9.23 -32.89 -23.93
N THR A 226 10.08 -32.12 -23.24
CA THR A 226 9.64 -31.11 -22.25
C THR A 226 8.71 -30.02 -22.79
N PRO A 227 8.71 -29.62 -24.09
CA PRO A 227 7.70 -28.69 -24.60
C PRO A 227 6.26 -29.17 -24.42
N HIS A 228 6.02 -30.49 -24.32
CA HIS A 228 4.69 -31.04 -24.05
C HIS A 228 4.17 -30.74 -22.64
N ILE A 229 4.99 -30.29 -21.69
CA ILE A 229 4.51 -29.85 -20.36
C ILE A 229 3.48 -28.70 -20.51
N LYS A 230 3.63 -27.86 -21.54
CA LYS A 230 2.70 -26.78 -21.88
C LYS A 230 1.30 -27.26 -22.31
N THR A 231 1.15 -28.55 -22.63
CA THR A 231 -0.14 -29.17 -22.97
C THR A 231 -0.91 -29.65 -21.74
N ILE A 232 -0.23 -29.74 -20.58
CA ILE A 232 -0.77 -30.27 -19.34
C ILE A 232 -1.66 -29.23 -18.67
N THR A 233 -2.97 -29.38 -18.85
CA THR A 233 -3.97 -28.54 -18.21
C THR A 233 -4.28 -29.07 -16.80
N THR A 234 -3.78 -28.44 -15.73
CA THR A 234 -3.98 -28.92 -14.34
C THR A 234 -4.00 -27.78 -13.33
N ASN A 235 -4.72 -27.94 -12.21
CA ASN A 235 -4.64 -27.02 -11.06
C ASN A 235 -3.33 -27.23 -10.27
N GLN A 236 -2.84 -28.47 -10.20
CA GLN A 236 -1.62 -28.85 -9.48
C GLN A 236 -0.67 -29.64 -10.40
N LEU A 237 0.56 -29.16 -10.56
CA LEU A 237 1.62 -29.83 -11.32
C LEU A 237 2.83 -30.08 -10.40
N ILE A 238 3.27 -31.33 -10.32
CA ILE A 238 4.43 -31.76 -9.53
C ILE A 238 5.38 -32.54 -10.44
N ILE A 239 6.65 -32.14 -10.49
CA ILE A 239 7.69 -32.78 -11.28
C ILE A 239 8.87 -33.11 -10.35
N TYR A 240 9.31 -34.37 -10.35
CA TYR A 240 10.60 -34.76 -9.81
C TYR A 240 11.48 -35.34 -10.91
N ASP A 241 12.75 -35.00 -10.85
CA ASP A 241 13.79 -35.41 -11.78
C ASP A 241 15.05 -35.80 -10.98
N ASP A 242 15.54 -37.03 -11.21
CA ASP A 242 16.63 -37.62 -10.44
C ASP A 242 18.01 -37.51 -11.15
N ILE A 243 18.15 -36.66 -12.17
CA ILE A 243 19.36 -36.57 -12.99
C ILE A 243 20.55 -35.87 -12.31
N ASN A 244 21.73 -36.09 -12.87
CA ASN A 244 23.00 -35.48 -12.48
C ASN A 244 22.94 -33.93 -12.45
N PRO A 245 23.61 -33.27 -11.49
CA PRO A 245 23.53 -31.82 -11.30
C PRO A 245 23.99 -30.98 -12.50
N GLY A 246 23.30 -29.86 -12.73
CA GLY A 246 23.77 -28.78 -13.59
C GLY A 246 23.52 -28.97 -15.08
N THR A 247 22.63 -29.88 -15.45
CA THR A 247 22.38 -30.25 -16.86
C THR A 247 21.15 -29.56 -17.47
N ILE A 248 20.14 -29.23 -16.66
CA ILE A 248 18.81 -28.82 -17.16
C ILE A 248 18.57 -27.33 -16.95
N ASP A 249 17.91 -26.71 -17.94
CA ASP A 249 17.47 -25.32 -17.89
C ASP A 249 16.05 -25.21 -17.33
N ILE A 250 15.80 -24.22 -16.48
CA ILE A 250 14.49 -24.00 -15.88
C ILE A 250 13.46 -23.46 -16.89
N ASP A 251 13.93 -22.81 -17.96
CA ASP A 251 13.11 -22.34 -19.07
C ASP A 251 12.41 -23.49 -19.84
N GLN A 252 12.84 -24.74 -19.65
CA GLN A 252 12.14 -25.93 -20.17
C GLN A 252 10.86 -26.25 -19.38
N PHE A 253 10.76 -25.76 -18.14
CA PHE A 253 9.67 -26.04 -17.21
C PHE A 253 8.78 -24.82 -16.95
N LEU A 254 9.28 -23.61 -17.17
CA LEU A 254 8.53 -22.36 -16.96
C LEU A 254 7.76 -21.95 -18.21
N PHE A 255 6.47 -21.68 -18.03
CA PHE A 255 5.58 -21.18 -19.05
C PHE A 255 4.37 -20.48 -18.44
N ASP A 256 3.70 -19.67 -19.26
CA ASP A 256 2.53 -18.87 -18.90
C ASP A 256 1.24 -19.70 -19.09
N ASP A 257 0.59 -20.08 -17.99
CA ASP A 257 -0.68 -20.82 -17.99
C ASP A 257 -1.62 -20.32 -16.88
N THR A 258 -2.84 -19.93 -17.28
CA THR A 258 -3.94 -19.44 -16.42
C THR A 258 -4.60 -20.50 -15.52
N ARG A 259 -4.13 -21.76 -15.55
CA ARG A 259 -4.85 -22.89 -14.91
C ARG A 259 -4.04 -23.55 -13.82
N ILE A 260 -2.71 -23.43 -13.86
CA ILE A 260 -1.83 -23.99 -12.82
C ILE A 260 -1.78 -23.00 -11.64
N ASN A 261 -2.16 -23.50 -10.48
CA ASN A 261 -2.26 -22.74 -9.23
C ASN A 261 -1.12 -23.11 -8.26
N TYR A 262 -0.79 -24.41 -8.22
CA TYR A 262 0.36 -24.95 -7.51
C TYR A 262 1.32 -25.62 -8.49
N PHE A 263 2.57 -25.16 -8.51
CA PHE A 263 3.66 -25.78 -9.26
C PHE A 263 4.77 -26.21 -8.29
N SER A 264 5.27 -27.44 -8.44
CA SER A 264 6.44 -27.92 -7.70
C SER A 264 7.43 -28.63 -8.63
N LEU A 265 8.69 -28.19 -8.62
CA LEU A 265 9.78 -28.79 -9.38
C LEU A 265 10.95 -29.16 -8.46
N ALA A 266 11.29 -30.43 -8.44
CA ALA A 266 12.52 -30.94 -7.85
C ALA A 266 13.43 -31.49 -8.95
N SER A 267 14.49 -30.76 -9.28
CA SER A 267 15.44 -31.07 -10.35
C SER A 267 16.77 -30.40 -10.03
N LYS A 268 17.89 -30.99 -10.45
CA LYS A 268 19.23 -30.45 -10.16
C LYS A 268 19.65 -29.44 -11.24
N LEU A 269 19.00 -28.27 -11.26
CA LEU A 269 19.09 -27.25 -12.30
C LEU A 269 20.48 -26.61 -12.45
N LYS A 270 20.81 -26.16 -13.67
CA LYS A 270 22.02 -25.38 -13.96
C LYS A 270 21.84 -23.89 -13.60
N SER A 271 22.93 -23.17 -13.38
CA SER A 271 22.88 -21.71 -13.20
C SER A 271 22.34 -21.03 -14.47
N PRO A 272 21.28 -20.20 -14.41
CA PRO A 272 20.85 -19.39 -15.55
C PRO A 272 21.83 -18.24 -15.81
N SER A 273 21.90 -17.76 -17.05
CA SER A 273 22.78 -16.65 -17.46
C SER A 273 22.23 -15.26 -17.09
N GLN A 274 20.93 -15.16 -16.82
CA GLN A 274 20.20 -13.94 -16.51
C GLN A 274 19.09 -14.22 -15.48
N TYR A 275 18.65 -13.18 -14.78
CA TYR A 275 17.52 -13.30 -13.85
C TYR A 275 16.24 -13.61 -14.63
N ILE A 276 15.46 -14.56 -14.14
CA ILE A 276 14.20 -14.99 -14.75
C ILE A 276 13.08 -14.14 -14.16
N ASP A 277 12.51 -13.27 -14.99
CA ASP A 277 11.43 -12.39 -14.60
C ASP A 277 10.07 -13.08 -14.69
N MET A 278 9.67 -13.69 -13.58
CA MET A 278 8.35 -14.32 -13.46
C MET A 278 7.22 -13.30 -13.27
N ALA A 279 7.52 -12.04 -12.91
CA ALA A 279 6.54 -10.97 -12.82
C ALA A 279 6.13 -10.42 -14.20
N SER A 280 6.94 -10.66 -15.24
CA SER A 280 6.65 -10.27 -16.64
C SER A 280 5.57 -11.10 -17.33
N PHE A 281 5.22 -12.27 -16.79
CA PHE A 281 4.26 -13.19 -17.40
C PHE A 281 2.82 -12.66 -17.32
N LYS A 282 2.06 -12.76 -18.42
CA LYS A 282 0.81 -12.00 -18.62
C LYS A 282 -0.43 -12.70 -18.08
N ASN A 283 -0.43 -14.03 -18.06
CA ASN A 283 -1.61 -14.87 -17.86
C ASN A 283 -1.50 -15.73 -16.58
N HIS A 284 -0.75 -15.29 -15.58
CA HIS A 284 -0.36 -16.13 -14.44
C HIS A 284 -1.42 -16.35 -13.35
N THR A 285 -1.58 -17.62 -12.94
CA THR A 285 -2.37 -18.03 -11.76
C THR A 285 -1.59 -18.79 -10.68
N TYR A 286 -0.26 -18.94 -10.79
CA TYR A 286 0.51 -19.58 -9.72
C TYR A 286 0.32 -18.79 -8.41
N SER A 287 -0.48 -19.32 -7.48
CA SER A 287 -0.46 -18.82 -6.09
C SER A 287 0.76 -19.36 -5.36
N THR A 288 1.24 -20.55 -5.74
CA THR A 288 2.33 -21.26 -5.08
C THR A 288 3.32 -21.84 -6.09
N PHE A 289 4.61 -21.53 -5.91
CA PHE A 289 5.70 -22.10 -6.70
C PHE A 289 6.77 -22.66 -5.75
N SER A 290 6.96 -23.98 -5.81
CA SER A 290 7.95 -24.70 -4.99
C SER A 290 9.09 -25.20 -5.85
N LEU A 291 10.32 -24.91 -5.46
CA LEU A 291 11.53 -25.24 -6.21
C LEU A 291 12.56 -25.89 -5.30
N TYR A 292 13.06 -27.05 -5.71
CA TYR A 292 14.18 -27.76 -5.09
C TYR A 292 15.29 -27.89 -6.14
N PRO A 293 16.05 -26.81 -6.43
CA PRO A 293 16.86 -26.72 -7.65
C PRO A 293 18.28 -27.27 -7.48
N GLY A 294 18.66 -27.66 -6.26
CA GLY A 294 20.02 -28.04 -5.90
C GLY A 294 20.99 -26.85 -5.79
N PRO A 295 22.29 -27.13 -5.54
CA PRO A 295 23.25 -26.11 -5.11
C PRO A 295 23.83 -25.24 -6.22
N LEU A 296 23.52 -25.47 -7.50
CA LEU A 296 24.09 -24.73 -8.63
C LEU A 296 23.17 -23.59 -9.14
N PHE A 297 21.91 -23.57 -8.74
CA PHE A 297 20.91 -22.64 -9.27
C PHE A 297 20.96 -21.27 -8.58
N HIS A 298 21.96 -20.47 -8.94
CA HIS A 298 22.16 -19.10 -8.46
C HIS A 298 22.88 -18.23 -9.51
N ILE A 299 22.70 -16.92 -9.45
CA ILE A 299 23.57 -15.96 -10.18
C ILE A 299 24.44 -15.27 -9.15
N ASN A 300 25.75 -15.52 -9.20
CA ASN A 300 26.74 -14.99 -8.24
C ASN A 300 26.29 -15.16 -6.77
N GLY A 301 25.70 -16.32 -6.44
CA GLY A 301 25.19 -16.62 -5.09
C GLY A 301 23.82 -16.00 -4.74
N SER A 302 23.22 -15.21 -5.62
CA SER A 302 21.87 -14.64 -5.48
C SER A 302 20.80 -15.56 -6.07
N ILE A 303 19.58 -15.48 -5.54
CA ILE A 303 18.41 -16.14 -6.14
C ILE A 303 18.19 -15.60 -7.57
N PRO A 304 18.07 -16.45 -8.61
CA PRO A 304 17.99 -15.98 -9.99
C PRO A 304 16.54 -15.75 -10.47
N LEU A 305 15.60 -15.54 -9.55
CA LEU A 305 14.16 -15.39 -9.83
C LEU A 305 13.67 -14.01 -9.39
N ILE A 306 12.84 -13.36 -10.22
CA ILE A 306 12.06 -12.18 -9.84
C ILE A 306 10.59 -12.62 -9.77
N PRO A 307 10.05 -12.92 -8.57
CA PRO A 307 8.69 -13.43 -8.41
C PRO A 307 7.62 -12.32 -8.54
N PRO A 308 6.40 -12.63 -9.01
CA PRO A 308 5.24 -11.75 -8.87
C PRO A 308 4.93 -11.44 -7.40
N LYS A 309 4.41 -10.24 -7.12
CA LYS A 309 4.11 -9.80 -5.75
C LYS A 309 3.25 -10.78 -4.95
N ASN A 310 2.27 -11.43 -5.58
CA ASN A 310 1.31 -12.32 -4.92
C ASN A 310 1.70 -13.81 -4.96
N LEU A 311 2.94 -14.16 -5.34
CA LEU A 311 3.41 -15.54 -5.39
C LEU A 311 3.94 -16.03 -4.03
N GLN A 312 3.39 -17.13 -3.52
CA GLN A 312 4.02 -17.92 -2.45
C GLN A 312 5.20 -18.72 -3.03
N LEU A 313 6.39 -18.14 -2.96
CA LEU A 313 7.63 -18.76 -3.38
C LEU A 313 8.22 -19.66 -2.27
N SER A 314 8.54 -20.90 -2.60
CA SER A 314 9.30 -21.78 -1.73
C SER A 314 10.55 -22.29 -2.47
N PHE A 315 11.72 -22.01 -1.93
CA PHE A 315 13.02 -22.27 -2.54
C PHE A 315 13.87 -23.08 -1.55
N PHE A 316 13.99 -24.37 -1.80
CA PHE A 316 14.54 -25.36 -0.87
C PHE A 316 15.87 -25.94 -1.35
N SER A 317 16.75 -26.30 -0.42
CA SER A 317 18.00 -27.03 -0.69
C SER A 317 18.93 -26.36 -1.72
N GLY A 318 18.87 -25.03 -1.83
CA GLY A 318 19.78 -24.21 -2.64
C GLY A 318 21.13 -23.93 -1.95
N ASN A 319 21.91 -23.05 -2.57
CA ASN A 319 23.24 -22.63 -2.08
C ASN A 319 23.44 -21.11 -2.24
N LEU A 320 22.52 -20.32 -1.68
CA LEU A 320 22.56 -18.86 -1.79
C LEU A 320 23.59 -18.29 -0.80
N THR A 321 24.63 -17.63 -1.33
CA THR A 321 25.61 -16.88 -0.52
C THR A 321 25.25 -15.40 -0.40
N VAL A 322 24.32 -14.90 -1.22
CA VAL A 322 23.67 -13.59 -1.04
C VAL A 322 22.30 -13.82 -0.42
N PHE A 323 22.01 -13.10 0.67
CA PHE A 323 20.75 -13.25 1.40
C PHE A 323 19.59 -12.60 0.61
N PRO A 324 18.44 -13.28 0.40
CA PRO A 324 17.30 -12.75 -0.36
C PRO A 324 16.44 -11.78 0.48
N ASN A 325 17.03 -10.71 0.99
CA ASN A 325 16.41 -9.74 1.91
C ASN A 325 15.69 -8.57 1.21
N ASN A 326 15.67 -8.52 -0.12
CA ASN A 326 15.20 -7.38 -0.93
C ASN A 326 14.05 -7.72 -1.90
N LEU A 327 13.47 -8.93 -1.79
CA LEU A 327 12.34 -9.36 -2.62
C LEU A 327 11.11 -8.47 -2.38
N GLN A 328 10.35 -8.19 -3.45
CA GLN A 328 9.20 -7.29 -3.41
C GLN A 328 7.90 -8.08 -3.50
N LEU A 329 7.40 -8.53 -2.34
CA LEU A 329 6.25 -9.42 -2.21
C LEU A 329 5.13 -8.79 -1.39
N SER A 330 3.93 -9.34 -1.57
CA SER A 330 2.72 -8.95 -0.88
C SER A 330 2.75 -9.37 0.58
N GLN A 331 2.23 -8.51 1.45
CA GLN A 331 1.99 -8.77 2.87
C GLN A 331 1.10 -10.00 3.17
N TYR A 332 0.45 -10.57 2.15
CA TYR A 332 -0.38 -11.77 2.27
C TYR A 332 0.33 -13.09 1.88
N VAL A 333 1.62 -13.06 1.47
CA VAL A 333 2.36 -14.27 1.08
C VAL A 333 3.41 -14.71 2.11
N THR A 334 3.64 -16.02 2.17
CA THR A 334 4.75 -16.65 2.89
C THR A 334 5.81 -17.07 1.90
N THR A 335 7.06 -16.69 2.15
CA THR A 335 8.22 -17.14 1.39
C THR A 335 9.02 -18.15 2.20
N ASN A 336 9.49 -19.23 1.59
CA ASN A 336 10.27 -20.26 2.27
C ASN A 336 11.66 -20.40 1.63
N PHE A 337 12.71 -20.35 2.45
CA PHE A 337 14.12 -20.47 2.06
C PHE A 337 14.84 -21.61 2.80
N GLN A 338 14.09 -22.63 3.25
CA GLN A 338 14.61 -23.63 4.16
C GLN A 338 15.78 -24.44 3.57
N ASN A 339 16.86 -24.53 4.35
CA ASN A 339 18.13 -25.16 4.00
C ASN A 339 18.87 -24.54 2.77
N SER A 340 18.42 -23.38 2.26
CA SER A 340 18.91 -22.82 0.99
C SER A 340 19.97 -21.73 1.08
N ILE A 341 20.18 -21.13 2.25
CA ILE A 341 21.09 -19.99 2.44
C ILE A 341 22.35 -20.45 3.18
N LYS A 342 23.54 -20.11 2.67
CA LYS A 342 24.84 -20.47 3.27
C LYS A 342 25.66 -19.30 3.81
N THR A 343 25.22 -18.04 3.59
CA THR A 343 25.85 -16.92 4.31
C THR A 343 25.59 -17.03 5.81
N SER A 344 26.61 -16.70 6.61
CA SER A 344 26.55 -16.75 8.07
C SER A 344 25.89 -15.51 8.67
N GLN A 345 25.97 -14.34 8.03
CA GLN A 345 25.49 -13.09 8.62
C GLN A 345 24.01 -12.83 8.29
N PHE A 346 23.21 -12.54 9.32
CA PHE A 346 21.82 -12.10 9.15
C PHE A 346 21.77 -10.58 8.85
N PRO A 347 21.17 -10.13 7.73
CA PRO A 347 21.20 -8.72 7.31
C PRO A 347 20.01 -7.92 7.86
N LYS A 348 20.00 -6.60 7.60
CA LYS A 348 18.78 -5.79 7.68
C LYS A 348 17.77 -6.20 6.60
N PHE A 349 16.48 -6.00 6.82
CA PHE A 349 15.44 -6.22 5.81
C PHE A 349 15.35 -5.02 4.85
N LEU A 350 15.22 -5.30 3.54
CA LEU A 350 15.11 -4.30 2.46
C LEU A 350 13.94 -4.62 1.50
N GLY A 351 13.14 -5.64 1.83
CA GLY A 351 12.10 -6.20 0.98
C GLY A 351 10.71 -5.81 1.43
N SER A 352 9.73 -6.51 0.87
CA SER A 352 8.35 -6.52 1.33
C SER A 352 7.80 -7.95 1.26
N GLY A 353 6.94 -8.32 2.18
CA GLY A 353 6.36 -9.67 2.26
C GLY A 353 5.58 -9.89 3.56
N GLY A 354 4.69 -10.88 3.60
CA GLY A 354 3.95 -11.20 4.81
C GLY A 354 4.77 -11.98 5.83
N SER A 355 5.49 -12.99 5.36
CA SER A 355 6.28 -13.89 6.22
C SER A 355 7.44 -14.58 5.50
N TYR A 356 8.53 -14.88 6.21
CA TYR A 356 9.69 -15.62 5.69
C TYR A 356 10.13 -16.78 6.59
N ASP A 357 10.39 -17.94 5.99
CA ASP A 357 10.94 -19.13 6.67
C ASP A 357 12.41 -19.34 6.29
N PHE A 358 13.31 -19.06 7.23
CA PHE A 358 14.77 -19.20 7.08
C PHE A 358 15.35 -20.38 7.88
N ARG A 359 14.51 -21.35 8.29
CA ARG A 359 14.98 -22.51 9.08
C ARG A 359 15.87 -23.46 8.25
N GLY A 360 16.67 -24.29 8.91
CA GLY A 360 17.62 -25.22 8.27
C GLY A 360 18.99 -24.63 7.94
N SER A 361 19.22 -23.35 8.23
CA SER A 361 20.53 -22.69 8.15
C SER A 361 20.92 -22.10 9.50
N SER A 362 22.24 -22.03 9.77
CA SER A 362 22.78 -21.46 11.01
C SER A 362 23.33 -20.07 10.73
N TYR A 363 22.82 -19.07 11.47
CA TYR A 363 23.17 -17.66 11.30
C TYR A 363 23.89 -17.10 12.53
N THR A 364 24.56 -15.97 12.33
CA THR A 364 25.32 -15.18 13.31
C THR A 364 25.02 -13.69 13.15
N GLY A 365 25.28 -12.92 14.20
CA GLY A 365 24.92 -11.50 14.30
C GLY A 365 23.65 -11.28 15.12
N THR A 366 22.97 -10.16 14.88
CA THR A 366 21.74 -9.74 15.57
C THR A 366 20.56 -9.64 14.60
N ILE A 367 19.35 -9.42 15.11
CA ILE A 367 18.17 -9.13 14.29
C ILE A 367 17.89 -7.63 14.35
N ASP A 368 17.79 -6.99 13.19
CA ASP A 368 17.51 -5.56 13.05
C ASP A 368 16.00 -5.26 13.04
N GLU A 369 15.57 -4.12 13.59
CA GLU A 369 14.15 -3.74 13.67
C GLU A 369 13.45 -3.58 12.31
N SER A 370 14.19 -3.41 11.22
CA SER A 370 13.63 -3.43 9.85
C SER A 370 12.80 -4.69 9.57
N TRP A 371 13.12 -5.82 10.22
CA TRP A 371 12.34 -7.05 10.10
C TRP A 371 10.93 -6.98 10.71
N CYS A 372 10.63 -6.05 11.62
CA CYS A 372 9.30 -5.93 12.25
C CYS A 372 8.13 -5.66 11.28
N THR A 373 8.43 -5.36 10.01
CA THR A 373 7.48 -5.23 8.90
C THR A 373 7.14 -6.56 8.21
N THR A 374 7.60 -7.70 8.73
CA THR A 374 7.27 -9.05 8.27
C THR A 374 7.34 -10.04 9.43
N GLU A 375 6.63 -11.17 9.34
CA GLU A 375 6.89 -12.29 10.24
C GLU A 375 8.11 -13.09 9.77
N ILE A 376 8.90 -13.64 10.71
CA ILE A 376 10.05 -14.49 10.39
C ILE A 376 10.09 -15.75 11.25
N ALA A 377 10.63 -16.84 10.70
CA ALA A 377 11.08 -18.00 11.45
C ALA A 377 12.53 -18.33 11.11
N ILE A 378 13.37 -18.50 12.11
CA ILE A 378 14.81 -18.73 11.98
C ILE A 378 15.18 -20.03 12.71
N SER A 379 16.20 -20.73 12.23
CA SER A 379 16.67 -21.98 12.85
C SER A 379 17.45 -21.73 14.15
N PRO A 380 17.61 -22.75 15.02
CA PRO A 380 18.68 -22.77 16.01
C PRO A 380 20.03 -22.44 15.37
N GLY A 381 20.86 -21.66 16.07
CA GLY A 381 22.05 -21.04 15.51
C GLY A 381 22.83 -20.26 16.56
N ASN A 382 23.61 -19.28 16.12
CA ASN A 382 24.42 -18.44 16.99
C ASN A 382 24.13 -16.95 16.77
N LEU A 383 22.86 -16.61 16.57
CA LEU A 383 22.38 -15.24 16.69
C LEU A 383 22.39 -14.82 18.16
N THR A 384 22.73 -13.55 18.41
CA THR A 384 22.92 -12.96 19.73
C THR A 384 22.23 -11.60 19.82
N GLY A 385 22.37 -10.93 20.97
CA GLY A 385 21.73 -9.64 21.25
C GLY A 385 20.26 -9.81 21.65
N GLU A 386 19.47 -8.76 21.39
CA GLU A 386 18.03 -8.75 21.66
C GLU A 386 17.23 -9.05 20.40
N ILE A 387 16.13 -9.78 20.56
CA ILE A 387 15.11 -9.96 19.53
C ILE A 387 14.22 -8.70 19.55
N PRO A 388 13.92 -8.07 18.40
CA PRO A 388 13.04 -6.91 18.34
C PRO A 388 11.71 -7.11 19.10
N SER A 389 11.26 -6.06 19.78
CA SER A 389 10.10 -6.10 20.68
C SER A 389 8.81 -6.54 19.98
N CYS A 390 8.63 -6.18 18.70
CA CYS A 390 7.55 -6.62 17.82
C CYS A 390 7.35 -8.15 17.78
N TYR A 391 8.39 -8.95 18.06
CA TYR A 391 8.30 -10.38 18.27
C TYR A 391 8.36 -10.78 19.74
N ALA A 392 9.29 -10.19 20.52
CA ALA A 392 9.55 -10.60 21.91
C ALA A 392 8.31 -10.41 22.82
N CYS A 393 7.54 -9.34 22.60
CA CYS A 393 6.27 -9.09 23.28
C CYS A 393 5.24 -10.23 23.10
N TYR A 394 5.38 -11.07 22.08
CA TYR A 394 4.41 -12.11 21.70
C TYR A 394 4.87 -13.54 22.01
N PHE A 395 5.95 -13.76 22.77
CA PHE A 395 6.44 -15.12 23.08
C PHE A 395 5.48 -16.00 23.90
N ASN A 396 4.49 -15.43 24.58
CA ASN A 396 3.42 -16.19 25.23
C ASN A 396 2.33 -16.70 24.24
N VAL A 397 2.33 -16.27 22.97
CA VAL A 397 1.39 -16.76 21.93
C VAL A 397 1.78 -18.18 21.51
N THR A 398 0.93 -19.16 21.83
CA THR A 398 1.14 -20.57 21.47
C THR A 398 0.80 -20.90 20.01
N SER A 399 -0.10 -20.13 19.38
CA SER A 399 -0.41 -20.22 17.95
C SER A 399 -0.85 -18.87 17.42
N ILE A 400 -0.05 -18.26 16.56
CA ILE A 400 -0.37 -17.02 15.84
C ILE A 400 -1.38 -17.34 14.72
N LYS A 401 -2.46 -16.56 14.61
CA LYS A 401 -3.52 -16.67 13.59
C LYS A 401 -3.49 -15.51 12.58
N SER A 402 -2.30 -15.22 12.06
CA SER A 402 -2.10 -14.28 10.96
C SER A 402 -2.31 -14.95 9.59
N TYR A 403 -2.09 -14.21 8.50
CA TYR A 403 -2.01 -14.79 7.14
C TYR A 403 -0.78 -15.69 6.91
N SER A 404 0.17 -15.74 7.86
CA SER A 404 1.40 -16.51 7.76
C SER A 404 1.18 -18.02 7.77
N LYS A 405 1.79 -18.71 6.80
CA LYS A 405 1.82 -20.18 6.69
C LYS A 405 3.09 -20.80 7.29
N LEU A 406 3.82 -20.07 8.13
CA LEU A 406 5.01 -20.58 8.84
C LEU A 406 4.66 -21.79 9.72
N THR A 407 5.44 -22.88 9.63
CA THR A 407 5.09 -24.11 10.37
C THR A 407 5.41 -24.02 11.88
N ALA A 408 6.27 -23.08 12.29
CA ALA A 408 6.49 -22.71 13.68
C ALA A 408 5.36 -21.77 14.15
N LYS A 409 4.36 -22.35 14.82
CA LYS A 409 3.10 -21.67 15.17
C LYS A 409 3.20 -20.72 16.36
N SER A 410 4.02 -21.02 17.36
CA SER A 410 4.25 -20.10 18.49
C SER A 410 5.34 -19.08 18.16
N MET A 411 5.25 -17.86 18.70
CA MET A 411 6.27 -16.84 18.42
C MET A 411 7.65 -17.25 18.96
N ALA A 412 7.71 -17.85 20.15
CA ALA A 412 8.96 -18.32 20.74
C ALA A 412 9.63 -19.42 19.89
N GLN A 413 8.87 -20.38 19.34
CA GLN A 413 9.41 -21.44 18.49
C GLN A 413 10.09 -20.93 17.21
N ARG A 414 9.77 -19.71 16.76
CA ARG A 414 10.37 -19.08 15.57
C ARG A 414 11.80 -18.58 15.79
N PHE A 415 12.25 -18.47 17.04
CA PHE A 415 13.60 -17.99 17.42
C PHE A 415 14.38 -19.00 18.29
N TYR A 416 13.74 -20.11 18.67
CA TYR A 416 14.28 -21.12 19.59
C TYR A 416 15.66 -21.65 19.17
N GLY A 417 16.54 -21.86 20.16
CA GLY A 417 17.87 -22.43 19.95
C GLY A 417 18.94 -21.43 19.47
N ASN A 418 18.72 -20.13 19.68
CA ASN A 418 19.72 -19.06 19.52
C ASN A 418 20.08 -18.44 20.88
N ASN A 419 21.12 -17.60 20.92
CA ASN A 419 21.73 -17.06 22.13
C ASN A 419 21.26 -15.61 22.44
N PHE A 420 19.95 -15.37 22.36
CA PHE A 420 19.35 -14.06 22.62
C PHE A 420 19.16 -13.76 24.11
N SER A 421 19.48 -12.54 24.54
CA SER A 421 19.40 -12.12 25.95
C SER A 421 17.96 -11.99 26.46
N ASN A 422 17.03 -11.55 25.60
CA ASN A 422 15.64 -11.28 25.96
C ASN A 422 14.66 -12.44 25.69
N TYR A 423 15.14 -13.63 25.29
CA TYR A 423 14.27 -14.78 24.94
C TYR A 423 13.31 -15.23 26.07
N ASN A 424 13.69 -14.98 27.33
CA ASN A 424 12.88 -15.32 28.52
C ASN A 424 12.05 -14.14 29.08
N ILE A 425 12.17 -12.94 28.52
CA ILE A 425 11.47 -11.74 28.99
C ILE A 425 10.02 -11.76 28.47
N LYS A 426 9.05 -11.49 29.34
CA LYS A 426 7.61 -11.64 29.04
C LYS A 426 6.79 -10.35 29.13
N SER A 427 7.37 -9.25 29.60
CA SER A 427 6.67 -7.98 29.81
C SER A 427 6.95 -7.04 28.64
N CYS A 428 5.90 -6.50 28.00
CA CYS A 428 6.04 -5.60 26.85
C CYS A 428 5.89 -4.13 27.27
N THR A 429 7.00 -3.43 27.46
CA THR A 429 7.05 -2.01 27.84
C THR A 429 6.95 -1.06 26.63
N THR A 430 7.26 -1.55 25.44
CA THR A 430 7.31 -0.77 24.19
C THR A 430 5.94 -0.43 23.62
N PHE A 431 4.85 -1.01 24.13
CA PHE A 431 3.47 -0.86 23.66
C PHE A 431 3.42 -0.87 22.12
N ARG A 432 2.71 0.00 21.39
CA ARG A 432 1.82 1.15 21.71
C ARG A 432 0.66 1.18 20.69
N PRO A 433 -0.57 0.80 21.05
CA PRO A 433 -1.69 0.83 20.13
C PRO A 433 -2.38 2.21 20.05
N ARG A 434 -2.69 2.61 18.83
CA ARG A 434 -3.64 3.64 18.44
C ARG A 434 -4.83 2.94 17.80
N VAL A 435 -6.06 3.20 18.27
CA VAL A 435 -7.27 2.58 17.72
C VAL A 435 -8.27 3.66 17.34
N GLU A 436 -8.71 3.62 16.08
CA GLU A 436 -9.67 4.56 15.51
C GLU A 436 -10.87 3.81 14.94
N LEU A 437 -12.05 4.42 15.08
CA LEU A 437 -13.29 3.90 14.51
C LEU A 437 -13.45 4.43 13.08
N ILE A 438 -13.59 3.54 12.10
CA ILE A 438 -13.76 3.93 10.70
C ILE A 438 -15.23 4.28 10.46
N ASN A 439 -15.47 5.54 10.06
CA ASN A 439 -16.78 6.00 9.63
C ASN A 439 -17.02 5.66 8.15
N ASP A 440 -17.50 4.44 7.89
CA ASP A 440 -18.05 3.99 6.61
C ASP A 440 -19.58 4.01 6.59
N GLY A 441 -20.20 4.72 7.54
CA GLY A 441 -21.65 4.72 7.78
C GLY A 441 -22.16 3.58 8.66
N VAL A 442 -21.40 2.48 8.82
CA VAL A 442 -21.79 1.31 9.63
C VAL A 442 -21.08 1.28 10.98
N PHE A 443 -19.90 1.90 11.12
CA PHE A 443 -19.16 2.02 12.39
C PHE A 443 -18.86 0.66 13.05
N ASN A 444 -18.59 -0.36 12.25
CA ASN A 444 -18.24 -1.71 12.69
C ASN A 444 -16.79 -2.11 12.34
N LYS A 445 -15.96 -1.15 11.92
CA LYS A 445 -14.54 -1.35 11.57
C LYS A 445 -13.64 -0.49 12.42
N VAL A 446 -12.52 -1.06 12.85
CA VAL A 446 -11.45 -0.34 13.51
C VAL A 446 -10.19 -0.34 12.67
N MET A 447 -9.47 0.79 12.67
CA MET A 447 -8.08 0.86 12.27
C MET A 447 -7.23 0.79 13.55
N VAL A 448 -6.30 -0.16 13.60
CA VAL A 448 -5.33 -0.29 14.70
C VAL A 448 -3.95 -0.02 14.13
N THR A 449 -3.30 1.02 14.64
CA THR A 449 -1.94 1.42 14.27
C THR A 449 -1.02 1.51 15.47
N GLY A 450 0.28 1.66 15.23
CA GLY A 450 1.27 1.97 16.26
C GLY A 450 2.37 0.91 16.39
N ASN A 451 3.13 0.98 17.49
CA ASN A 451 4.28 0.11 17.73
C ASN A 451 3.82 -1.23 18.34
N ASP A 452 4.59 -2.30 18.12
CA ASP A 452 4.39 -3.68 18.57
C ASP A 452 2.93 -4.15 18.78
N ILE A 453 2.00 -3.72 17.92
CA ILE A 453 0.59 -4.15 17.94
C ILE A 453 0.41 -5.62 17.51
N GLY A 454 1.48 -6.21 16.98
CA GLY A 454 1.60 -7.63 16.68
C GLY A 454 1.13 -8.01 15.28
N PHE A 455 0.98 -9.32 15.07
CA PHE A 455 0.68 -9.92 13.76
C PHE A 455 -0.70 -10.60 13.70
N ASP A 456 -1.43 -10.62 14.82
CA ASP A 456 -2.66 -11.41 14.99
C ASP A 456 -3.77 -10.55 15.59
N VAL A 457 -4.68 -10.10 14.71
CA VAL A 457 -5.85 -9.28 15.09
C VAL A 457 -6.84 -10.01 15.99
N SER A 458 -6.76 -11.34 16.11
CA SER A 458 -7.64 -12.13 16.99
C SER A 458 -7.25 -12.06 18.47
N LEU A 459 -6.11 -11.44 18.78
CA LEU A 459 -5.67 -11.11 20.15
C LEU A 459 -6.30 -9.83 20.70
N TRP A 460 -7.13 -9.14 19.90
CA TRP A 460 -7.79 -7.89 20.27
C TRP A 460 -9.31 -8.11 20.36
N MET A 461 -9.93 -7.68 21.46
CA MET A 461 -11.38 -7.79 21.66
C MET A 461 -11.99 -6.43 21.98
N ILE A 462 -12.91 -5.97 21.14
CA ILE A 462 -13.65 -4.73 21.34
C ILE A 462 -14.69 -4.95 22.45
N ASN A 463 -14.79 -4.01 23.39
CA ASN A 463 -15.63 -4.11 24.59
C ASN A 463 -15.50 -5.48 25.31
N SER A 464 -14.26 -5.98 25.39
CA SER A 464 -13.84 -7.25 26.02
C SER A 464 -14.50 -8.54 25.48
N THR A 465 -15.36 -8.45 24.46
CA THR A 465 -16.27 -9.54 24.06
C THR A 465 -16.45 -9.67 22.56
N ILE A 466 -16.43 -8.55 21.82
CA ILE A 466 -16.58 -8.50 20.37
C ILE A 466 -15.24 -8.86 19.73
N GLN A 467 -15.22 -9.96 18.99
CA GLN A 467 -14.04 -10.40 18.25
C GLN A 467 -13.89 -9.64 16.93
N LEU A 468 -12.66 -9.50 16.46
CA LEU A 468 -12.34 -9.00 15.12
C LEU A 468 -12.23 -10.17 14.14
N ASN A 469 -12.66 -9.96 12.89
CA ASN A 469 -12.64 -10.99 11.86
C ASN A 469 -11.20 -11.27 11.38
N SER A 470 -10.61 -12.35 11.86
CA SER A 470 -9.25 -12.79 11.52
C SER A 470 -9.10 -13.38 10.11
N THR A 471 -10.13 -13.34 9.26
CA THR A 471 -10.10 -13.87 7.87
C THR A 471 -10.32 -12.81 6.80
N THR A 472 -10.77 -11.60 7.17
CA THR A 472 -11.09 -10.52 6.22
C THR A 472 -10.49 -9.17 6.65
N TYR A 473 -9.52 -9.18 7.56
CA TYR A 473 -8.80 -7.96 7.93
C TYR A 473 -7.81 -7.58 6.82
N VAL A 474 -7.66 -6.28 6.62
CA VAL A 474 -6.70 -5.69 5.69
C VAL A 474 -5.43 -5.37 6.45
N ILE A 475 -4.30 -5.81 5.93
CA ILE A 475 -2.98 -5.32 6.36
C ILE A 475 -2.72 -4.03 5.56
N ASN A 476 -2.31 -2.96 6.23
CA ASN A 476 -1.84 -1.74 5.58
C ASN A 476 -0.32 -1.59 5.73
N GLU A 477 0.20 -1.93 6.92
CA GLU A 477 1.62 -2.16 7.18
C GLU A 477 1.73 -3.31 8.20
N ASN A 478 2.39 -4.40 7.81
CA ASN A 478 2.48 -5.58 8.68
C ASN A 478 3.24 -5.24 9.97
N GLY A 479 2.76 -5.72 11.10
CA GLY A 479 3.25 -5.37 12.44
C GLY A 479 2.82 -4.00 12.99
N LYS A 480 2.30 -3.07 12.16
CA LYS A 480 2.08 -1.66 12.56
C LYS A 480 0.76 -0.98 12.16
N ASN A 481 0.04 -1.48 11.16
CA ASN A 481 -1.23 -0.88 10.71
C ASN A 481 -2.15 -1.93 10.08
N TYR A 482 -3.32 -2.13 10.70
CA TYR A 482 -4.35 -3.04 10.23
C TYR A 482 -5.74 -2.39 10.27
N THR A 483 -6.59 -2.80 9.35
CA THR A 483 -8.02 -2.48 9.35
C THR A 483 -8.82 -3.77 9.52
N ALA A 484 -9.60 -3.87 10.59
CA ALA A 484 -10.35 -5.07 10.93
C ALA A 484 -11.84 -4.77 11.16
N THR A 485 -12.70 -5.71 10.76
CA THR A 485 -14.16 -5.62 10.95
C THR A 485 -14.57 -6.43 12.18
N MET A 486 -15.48 -5.90 12.99
CA MET A 486 -16.06 -6.59 14.14
C MET A 486 -16.98 -7.74 13.68
N VAL A 487 -17.00 -8.83 14.43
CA VAL A 487 -17.84 -10.01 14.12
C VAL A 487 -19.24 -9.84 14.73
N GLY A 488 -20.26 -9.81 13.88
CA GLY A 488 -21.68 -9.82 14.26
C GLY A 488 -22.50 -8.73 13.59
N ASP A 489 -23.64 -9.11 12.98
CA ASP A 489 -24.45 -8.23 12.12
C ASP A 489 -25.14 -7.06 12.86
N SER A 490 -25.16 -7.08 14.19
CA SER A 490 -25.75 -6.05 15.06
C SER A 490 -24.73 -5.19 15.82
N VAL A 491 -23.43 -5.32 15.52
CA VAL A 491 -22.39 -4.54 16.20
C VAL A 491 -22.15 -3.21 15.48
N ASN A 492 -22.38 -2.10 16.18
CA ASN A 492 -22.24 -0.74 15.67
C ASN A 492 -21.85 0.20 16.82
N LEU A 493 -20.85 1.07 16.63
CA LEU A 493 -20.35 2.02 17.63
C LEU A 493 -20.62 3.50 17.28
N LYS A 494 -21.63 3.78 16.46
CA LYS A 494 -21.95 5.13 15.94
C LYS A 494 -22.26 6.19 17.02
N ASP A 495 -22.88 5.77 18.14
CA ASP A 495 -23.44 6.68 19.15
C ASP A 495 -22.81 6.52 20.56
N VAL A 496 -21.61 5.93 20.64
CA VAL A 496 -20.84 5.86 21.91
C VAL A 496 -19.80 6.99 21.97
N GLU A 497 -19.52 7.56 23.14
CA GLU A 497 -18.42 8.55 23.30
C GLU A 497 -17.03 7.88 23.30
N TYR A 498 -16.97 6.64 23.78
CA TYR A 498 -15.76 5.84 23.87
C TYR A 498 -16.09 4.36 23.68
N PHE A 499 -15.06 3.58 23.35
CA PHE A 499 -15.11 2.12 23.31
C PHE A 499 -13.85 1.57 23.95
N SER A 500 -13.86 0.30 24.34
CA SER A 500 -12.70 -0.34 24.95
C SER A 500 -12.13 -1.44 24.07
N VAL A 501 -10.83 -1.69 24.18
CA VAL A 501 -10.10 -2.74 23.47
C VAL A 501 -9.25 -3.49 24.48
N LEU A 502 -9.54 -4.78 24.65
CA LEU A 502 -8.72 -5.69 25.42
C LEU A 502 -7.68 -6.31 24.49
N PHE A 503 -6.42 -5.94 24.67
CA PHE A 503 -5.29 -6.61 24.02
C PHE A 503 -4.85 -7.76 24.92
N THR A 504 -5.37 -8.96 24.66
CA THR A 504 -5.14 -10.16 25.51
C THR A 504 -3.65 -10.49 25.62
N ILE A 505 -2.90 -10.16 24.58
CA ILE A 505 -1.44 -10.21 24.48
C ILE A 505 -1.05 -8.90 23.75
N PRO A 506 0.04 -8.21 24.14
CA PRO A 506 1.13 -8.70 24.98
C PRO A 506 0.89 -8.56 26.49
N ASN A 507 0.09 -7.57 26.91
CA ASN A 507 0.00 -7.19 28.32
C ASN A 507 -1.29 -7.64 29.04
N ASN A 508 -2.30 -8.14 28.31
CA ASN A 508 -3.63 -8.44 28.85
C ASN A 508 -4.30 -7.26 29.56
N VAL A 509 -4.26 -6.09 28.91
CA VAL A 509 -4.77 -4.81 29.45
C VAL A 509 -5.93 -4.30 28.59
N LEU A 510 -6.94 -3.74 29.25
CA LEU A 510 -8.07 -3.04 28.66
C LEU A 510 -7.74 -1.54 28.54
N TYR A 511 -7.88 -0.99 27.33
CA TYR A 511 -7.69 0.43 27.05
C TYR A 511 -8.97 1.04 26.47
N THR A 512 -9.26 2.32 26.73
CA THR A 512 -10.54 2.99 26.42
C THR A 512 -10.40 4.14 25.42
N PHE A 513 -10.58 3.90 24.13
CA PHE A 513 -10.36 4.91 23.09
C PHE A 513 -11.62 5.77 22.87
N PRO A 514 -11.48 7.09 22.61
CA PRO A 514 -12.60 7.93 22.18
C PRO A 514 -13.11 7.50 20.81
N SER A 515 -14.42 7.52 20.58
CA SER A 515 -15.02 7.21 19.28
C SER A 515 -14.77 8.29 18.23
N ASN A 516 -14.78 9.56 18.66
CA ASN A 516 -14.45 10.72 17.86
C ASN A 516 -13.19 11.39 18.43
N TYR A 517 -12.10 11.29 17.68
CA TYR A 517 -10.81 11.81 18.10
C TYR A 517 -10.75 13.35 18.12
N ASN A 518 -11.58 14.03 17.32
CA ASN A 518 -11.58 15.48 17.13
C ASN A 518 -12.23 16.26 18.28
N ILE A 519 -12.45 15.63 19.43
CA ILE A 519 -13.00 16.25 20.64
C ILE A 519 -11.83 16.54 21.62
N PRO A 520 -11.68 17.79 22.12
CA PRO A 520 -10.68 18.12 23.12
C PRO A 520 -10.95 17.41 24.46
N PRO A 521 -9.94 17.23 25.33
CA PRO A 521 -10.15 16.66 26.66
C PRO A 521 -11.10 17.53 27.48
N ILE A 522 -12.19 16.95 27.98
CA ILE A 522 -13.14 17.66 28.84
C ILE A 522 -12.68 17.48 30.28
N LEU A 523 -12.19 18.54 30.90
CA LEU A 523 -11.66 18.51 32.26
C LEU A 523 -12.78 18.57 33.30
N LYS A 524 -12.86 17.58 34.20
CA LYS A 524 -13.85 17.51 35.29
C LYS A 524 -13.25 17.74 36.68
N SER A 525 -12.05 17.21 36.94
CA SER A 525 -11.37 17.50 38.20
C SER A 525 -9.85 17.43 38.16
N VAL A 526 -9.20 18.10 39.11
CA VAL A 526 -7.75 18.03 39.35
C VAL A 526 -7.44 17.87 40.84
N LEU A 527 -6.76 16.78 41.17
CA LEU A 527 -6.31 16.44 42.52
C LEU A 527 -4.77 16.49 42.59
N VAL A 528 -4.24 17.30 43.50
CA VAL A 528 -2.82 17.25 43.86
C VAL A 528 -2.67 16.32 45.07
N LYS A 529 -1.97 15.19 44.91
CA LYS A 529 -1.82 14.21 45.99
C LYS A 529 -0.90 14.75 47.09
N SER A 530 -1.05 14.22 48.31
CA SER A 530 -0.26 14.60 49.50
C SER A 530 1.26 14.52 49.35
N SER A 531 1.78 13.79 48.36
CA SER A 531 3.22 13.77 48.04
C SER A 531 3.73 15.06 47.38
N GLY A 532 2.84 15.99 47.01
CA GLY A 532 3.18 17.29 46.43
C GLY A 532 3.75 17.25 45.01
N ASN A 533 4.04 16.08 44.44
CA ASN A 533 4.66 15.92 43.12
C ASN A 533 3.80 15.11 42.12
N GLN A 534 2.69 14.50 42.56
CA GLN A 534 1.77 13.75 41.71
C GLN A 534 0.46 14.51 41.50
N ILE A 535 0.06 14.63 40.24
CA ILE A 535 -1.20 15.25 39.81
C ILE A 535 -2.08 14.16 39.21
N GLN A 536 -3.35 14.14 39.60
CA GLN A 536 -4.38 13.32 38.98
C GLN A 536 -5.42 14.25 38.35
N VAL A 537 -5.65 14.04 37.07
CA VAL A 537 -6.59 14.80 36.23
C VAL A 537 -7.71 13.85 35.81
N SER A 538 -8.96 14.22 36.01
CA SER A 538 -10.13 13.41 35.66
C SER A 538 -11.05 14.19 34.70
N GLY A 539 -11.75 13.50 33.81
CA GLY A 539 -12.45 14.11 32.68
C GLY A 539 -13.10 13.12 31.73
N THR A 540 -13.23 13.49 30.45
CA THR A 540 -13.52 12.60 29.31
C THR A 540 -12.71 13.02 28.07
N HIS A 541 -12.66 12.18 27.03
CA HIS A 541 -11.91 12.44 25.77
C HIS A 541 -10.38 12.59 25.92
N PHE A 542 -9.84 12.08 27.04
CA PHE A 542 -8.41 11.86 27.25
C PHE A 542 -7.90 10.71 26.36
N SER A 543 -6.58 10.61 26.19
CA SER A 543 -5.95 9.51 25.48
C SER A 543 -5.89 8.25 26.36
N SER A 544 -6.26 7.09 25.84
CA SER A 544 -6.08 5.82 26.56
C SER A 544 -4.77 5.11 26.36
N TYR A 545 -3.88 5.64 25.52
CA TYR A 545 -2.55 5.11 25.41
C TYR A 545 -1.53 6.24 25.42
N LEU A 546 -0.48 6.08 26.23
CA LEU A 546 0.62 7.03 26.29
C LEU A 546 1.21 7.19 24.88
N GLU A 547 1.24 8.41 24.35
CA GLU A 547 1.72 8.73 22.99
C GLU A 547 0.78 8.37 21.82
N PHE A 548 -0.47 7.91 22.03
CA PHE A 548 -1.49 7.92 20.95
C PHE A 548 -1.66 9.33 20.36
N THR A 549 -1.49 10.33 21.22
CA THR A 549 -1.56 11.77 20.98
C THR A 549 -0.37 12.41 21.68
N SER A 550 0.11 13.57 21.21
CA SER A 550 1.04 14.35 22.01
C SER A 550 0.24 15.02 23.12
N GLN A 551 0.22 14.41 24.32
CA GLN A 551 -0.45 14.96 25.49
C GLN A 551 0.56 15.47 26.51
N GLN A 552 0.43 16.72 26.91
CA GLN A 552 1.25 17.36 27.93
C GLN A 552 0.36 18.04 28.98
N ILE A 553 0.78 17.94 30.24
CA ILE A 553 0.11 18.58 31.38
C ILE A 553 1.12 19.54 31.99
N GLN A 554 0.75 20.82 32.09
CA GLN A 554 1.61 21.86 32.64
C GLN A 554 0.84 22.67 33.68
N ILE A 555 1.52 23.07 34.75
CA ILE A 555 1.05 24.13 35.64
C ILE A 555 1.83 25.41 35.28
N VAL A 556 1.12 26.42 34.80
CA VAL A 556 1.70 27.69 34.33
C VAL A 556 2.50 28.35 35.47
N ASN A 557 3.69 28.84 35.13
CA ASN A 557 4.68 29.40 36.07
C ASN A 557 5.22 28.41 37.13
N VAL A 558 4.89 27.12 37.06
CA VAL A 558 5.38 26.10 38.00
C VAL A 558 6.21 25.03 37.28
N GLY A 559 5.76 24.50 36.14
CA GLY A 559 6.51 23.54 35.33
C GLY A 559 5.64 22.47 34.68
N ASN A 560 6.28 21.56 33.93
CA ASN A 560 5.63 20.48 33.20
C ASN A 560 5.60 19.18 34.02
N CYS A 561 4.70 18.28 33.64
CA CYS A 561 4.67 16.89 34.10
C CYS A 561 5.50 16.00 33.17
N SER A 562 6.67 15.52 33.61
CA SER A 562 7.61 14.74 32.76
C SER A 562 7.07 13.39 32.31
N THR A 563 6.15 12.81 33.08
CA THR A 563 5.73 11.44 32.87
C THR A 563 4.27 11.31 33.24
N ILE A 564 3.42 11.16 32.22
CA ILE A 564 2.07 10.64 32.40
C ILE A 564 2.23 9.15 32.75
N THR A 565 1.92 8.79 33.99
CA THR A 565 2.11 7.44 34.54
C THR A 565 0.98 6.49 34.18
N SER A 566 -0.20 7.03 33.91
CA SER A 566 -1.33 6.34 33.30
C SER A 566 -2.28 7.34 32.64
N SER A 567 -2.96 6.92 31.59
CA SER A 567 -4.01 7.71 30.92
C SER A 567 -5.05 6.76 30.33
N ASP A 568 -6.32 7.09 30.48
CA ASP A 568 -7.49 6.39 29.93
C ASP A 568 -8.45 7.43 29.31
N PHE A 569 -9.62 7.04 28.78
CA PHE A 569 -10.62 8.02 28.30
C PHE A 569 -11.04 9.04 29.37
N PHE A 570 -11.01 8.63 30.65
CA PHE A 570 -11.57 9.33 31.80
C PHE A 570 -10.56 10.20 32.55
N GLY A 571 -9.29 10.21 32.17
CA GLY A 571 -8.29 11.05 32.83
C GLY A 571 -6.85 10.61 32.62
N ALA A 572 -5.96 11.30 33.31
CA ALA A 572 -4.52 11.06 33.30
C ALA A 572 -3.91 11.28 34.69
N GLN A 573 -2.90 10.49 35.05
CA GLN A 573 -2.05 10.73 36.21
C GLN A 573 -0.64 11.07 35.73
N CYS A 574 0.01 12.04 36.37
CA CYS A 574 1.37 12.42 36.01
C CYS A 574 2.20 12.85 37.22
N THR A 575 3.53 12.88 37.05
CA THR A 575 4.48 13.35 38.06
C THR A 575 5.27 14.55 37.52
N MET A 576 5.47 15.57 38.36
CA MET A 576 6.19 16.81 38.02
C MET A 576 7.66 16.57 37.66
N GLU A 577 8.15 17.33 36.67
CA GLU A 577 9.55 17.31 36.24
C GLU A 577 10.54 17.49 37.41
N GLY A 578 11.64 16.72 37.37
CA GLY A 578 12.70 16.76 38.37
C GLY A 578 12.28 16.35 39.79
N GLY A 579 11.09 15.77 39.97
CA GLY A 579 10.54 15.44 41.29
C GLY A 579 10.12 16.66 42.10
N LYS A 580 9.88 17.81 41.45
CA LYS A 580 9.54 19.09 42.07
C LYS A 580 8.31 18.98 42.98
N LEU A 581 8.48 19.36 44.24
CA LEU A 581 7.41 19.43 45.24
C LEU A 581 6.66 20.76 45.12
N LEU A 582 5.34 20.68 45.00
CA LEU A 582 4.41 21.80 45.08
C LEU A 582 4.26 22.22 46.56
N SER A 583 4.31 23.52 46.85
CA SER A 583 4.22 24.04 48.22
C SER A 583 2.76 24.07 48.71
N THR A 584 2.38 23.15 49.59
CA THR A 584 0.99 22.96 50.05
C THR A 584 0.67 23.62 51.41
N SER A 585 1.28 24.76 51.73
CA SER A 585 1.13 25.44 53.03
C SER A 585 0.28 26.72 52.95
N ASN A 586 -0.83 26.73 53.70
CA ASN A 586 -1.80 27.84 53.85
C ASN A 586 -1.13 29.16 54.30
N SER A 587 -1.58 30.36 53.88
CA SER A 587 -2.89 30.95 54.26
C SER A 587 -3.57 31.80 53.17
N THR A 588 -2.90 32.06 52.06
CA THR A 588 -3.46 32.77 50.88
C THR A 588 -3.00 32.04 49.63
N VAL A 589 -3.71 30.97 49.25
CA VAL A 589 -3.31 30.11 48.13
C VAL A 589 -3.65 30.83 46.82
N PRO A 590 -2.65 31.21 45.99
CA PRO A 590 -2.93 31.78 44.68
C PRO A 590 -3.56 30.70 43.78
N LEU A 591 -4.48 31.11 42.91
CA LEU A 591 -5.00 30.25 41.84
C LEU A 591 -3.91 30.06 40.78
N TYR A 592 -3.68 28.80 40.39
CA TYR A 592 -2.77 28.44 39.31
C TYR A 592 -3.57 28.03 38.08
N ILE A 593 -3.02 28.28 36.89
CA ILE A 593 -3.60 27.76 35.64
C ILE A 593 -2.95 26.41 35.36
N ILE A 594 -3.77 25.37 35.21
CA ILE A 594 -3.35 24.11 34.59
C ILE A 594 -3.70 24.16 33.11
N THR A 595 -2.78 23.72 32.26
CA THR A 595 -2.98 23.53 30.82
C THR A 595 -2.81 22.08 30.44
N ILE A 596 -3.68 21.61 29.54
CA ILE A 596 -3.62 20.28 28.95
C ILE A 596 -3.56 20.48 27.44
N ASP A 597 -2.39 20.26 26.88
CA ASP A 597 -2.16 20.25 25.44
C ASP A 597 -2.41 18.84 24.92
N LYS A 598 -3.23 18.71 23.86
CA LYS A 598 -3.50 17.47 23.11
C LYS A 598 -3.54 17.83 21.63
N ASP A 599 -2.47 17.48 20.91
CA ASP A 599 -2.26 17.83 19.50
C ASP A 599 -2.44 19.34 19.24
N SER A 600 -3.52 19.78 18.58
CA SER A 600 -3.83 21.21 18.35
C SER A 600 -4.76 21.83 19.40
N PHE A 601 -5.23 21.06 20.38
CA PHE A 601 -6.11 21.54 21.45
C PHE A 601 -5.31 21.96 22.68
N ASN A 602 -5.64 23.12 23.24
CA ASN A 602 -5.07 23.64 24.49
C ASN A 602 -6.23 23.94 25.47
N VAL A 603 -6.41 23.07 26.46
CA VAL A 603 -7.48 23.17 27.47
C VAL A 603 -6.92 23.82 28.74
N LYS A 604 -7.65 24.75 29.35
CA LYS A 604 -7.21 25.49 30.55
C LYS A 604 -8.25 25.47 31.67
N ALA A 605 -7.80 25.41 32.92
CA ALA A 605 -8.63 25.69 34.09
C ALA A 605 -7.81 26.36 35.20
N TYR A 606 -8.49 27.07 36.10
CA TYR A 606 -7.90 27.49 37.37
C TYR A 606 -8.05 26.39 38.43
N ILE A 607 -6.98 26.16 39.18
CA ILE A 607 -6.89 25.19 40.26
C ILE A 607 -6.24 25.80 41.50
N LYS A 608 -6.65 25.30 42.66
CA LYS A 608 -6.00 25.49 43.96
C LYS A 608 -5.01 24.35 44.19
N ILE A 609 -3.77 24.70 44.55
CA ILE A 609 -2.72 23.74 44.90
C ILE A 609 -2.66 23.61 46.42
N GLU A 610 -3.38 22.63 46.95
CA GLU A 610 -3.39 22.23 48.36
C GLU A 610 -3.38 20.69 48.45
N ALA A 611 -2.72 20.13 49.46
CA ALA A 611 -2.52 18.69 49.59
C ALA A 611 -3.86 17.96 49.75
N ASN A 612 -4.15 17.03 48.84
CA ASN A 612 -5.43 16.30 48.75
C ASN A 612 -6.67 17.18 48.51
N PHE A 613 -6.52 18.45 48.13
CA PHE A 613 -7.65 19.27 47.70
C PHE A 613 -8.10 18.84 46.30
N ASN A 614 -9.38 18.46 46.17
CA ASN A 614 -9.97 18.11 44.89
C ASN A 614 -10.55 19.37 44.25
N ASN A 615 -10.03 19.75 43.09
CA ASN A 615 -10.62 20.82 42.29
C ASN A 615 -11.68 20.20 41.38
N ASP A 616 -12.92 20.07 41.87
CA ASP A 616 -14.03 19.34 41.23
C ASP A 616 -15.33 20.15 41.13
N GLN A 617 -15.28 21.45 41.41
CA GLN A 617 -16.46 22.30 41.43
C GLN A 617 -16.96 22.58 40.02
N VAL A 618 -18.19 22.17 39.73
CA VAL A 618 -18.81 22.28 38.40
C VAL A 618 -19.10 23.74 38.06
N CYS A 619 -18.56 24.22 36.94
CA CYS A 619 -18.89 25.53 36.42
C CYS A 619 -20.21 25.52 35.61
N PRO A 620 -21.03 26.59 35.69
CA PRO A 620 -22.24 26.73 34.85
C PRO A 620 -21.91 26.60 33.35
N ASN A 621 -22.62 25.72 32.65
CA ASN A 621 -22.44 25.44 31.22
C ASN A 621 -20.98 25.16 30.80
N ASP A 622 -20.16 24.54 31.68
CA ASP A 622 -18.71 24.31 31.50
C ASP A 622 -17.91 25.58 31.11
N CYS A 623 -18.44 26.77 31.38
CA CYS A 623 -17.94 28.06 30.86
C CYS A 623 -17.76 28.08 29.32
N SER A 624 -18.56 27.29 28.60
CA SER A 624 -18.46 27.15 27.15
C SER A 624 -19.84 27.06 26.48
N THR A 625 -20.03 27.87 25.44
CA THR A 625 -21.08 27.65 24.44
C THR A 625 -20.45 27.78 23.05
N SER A 626 -21.22 27.47 22.01
CA SER A 626 -20.77 27.31 20.61
C SER A 626 -20.26 28.58 19.91
N VAL A 627 -19.92 29.65 20.65
CA VAL A 627 -19.41 30.93 20.12
C VAL A 627 -18.23 31.47 20.96
N GLY A 628 -17.02 30.95 20.70
CA GLY A 628 -15.76 31.59 21.10
C GLY A 628 -15.26 31.30 22.53
N VAL A 629 -13.93 31.27 22.68
CA VAL A 629 -13.22 30.86 23.90
C VAL A 629 -13.11 32.04 24.89
N ASN A 630 -14.25 32.45 25.46
CA ASN A 630 -14.36 33.71 26.21
C ASN A 630 -14.28 33.57 27.76
N SER A 631 -13.96 32.40 28.29
CA SER A 631 -13.87 32.16 29.74
C SER A 631 -12.99 30.97 30.13
N ILE A 632 -12.51 30.95 31.38
CA ILE A 632 -11.77 29.83 31.99
C ILE A 632 -12.51 29.41 33.27
N CYS A 633 -12.83 28.12 33.42
CA CYS A 633 -13.45 27.59 34.63
C CYS A 633 -12.47 27.56 35.82
N ASP A 634 -12.93 27.99 36.99
CA ASP A 634 -12.24 27.82 38.27
C ASP A 634 -12.82 26.62 39.03
N LEU A 635 -12.17 25.47 38.87
CA LEU A 635 -12.56 24.19 39.44
C LEU A 635 -12.42 24.14 40.98
N SER A 636 -11.82 25.17 41.59
CA SER A 636 -11.75 25.29 43.05
C SER A 636 -12.98 25.96 43.66
N SER A 637 -13.77 26.69 42.86
CA SER A 637 -14.91 27.51 43.31
C SER A 637 -16.20 27.35 42.49
N GLY A 638 -16.14 26.69 41.33
CA GLY A 638 -17.28 26.52 40.42
C GLY A 638 -17.65 27.81 39.67
N THR A 639 -16.74 28.78 39.59
CA THR A 639 -17.00 30.09 38.96
C THR A 639 -16.31 30.21 37.60
N CYS A 640 -17.02 30.74 36.61
CA CYS A 640 -16.40 31.10 35.34
C CYS A 640 -15.62 32.41 35.48
N LYS A 641 -14.33 32.41 35.14
CA LYS A 641 -13.54 33.63 34.98
C LYS A 641 -13.69 34.11 33.54
N CYS A 642 -14.53 35.11 33.34
CA CYS A 642 -14.78 35.71 32.04
C CYS A 642 -13.55 36.49 31.54
N LEU A 643 -13.31 36.48 30.23
CA LEU A 643 -12.40 37.43 29.60
C LEU A 643 -12.97 38.87 29.66
N PRO A 644 -12.14 39.91 29.60
CA PRO A 644 -12.59 41.30 29.66
C PRO A 644 -13.69 41.62 28.63
N GLY A 645 -14.82 42.15 29.09
CA GLY A 645 -16.01 42.45 28.28
C GLY A 645 -17.16 41.44 28.37
N PHE A 646 -17.02 40.38 29.16
CA PHE A 646 -18.07 39.39 29.42
C PHE A 646 -18.36 39.27 30.93
N PHE A 647 -19.62 39.01 31.27
CA PHE A 647 -20.12 38.95 32.66
C PHE A 647 -21.27 37.93 32.83
N GLY A 648 -21.69 37.73 34.07
CA GLY A 648 -22.68 36.72 34.45
C GLY A 648 -22.04 35.40 34.88
N ASN A 649 -22.83 34.52 35.50
CA ASN A 649 -22.32 33.31 36.16
C ASN A 649 -21.75 32.26 35.19
N ASP A 650 -22.12 32.35 33.91
CA ASP A 650 -21.73 31.50 32.79
C ASP A 650 -20.98 32.27 31.68
N CYS A 651 -20.64 33.55 31.92
CA CYS A 651 -20.02 34.47 30.97
C CYS A 651 -20.77 34.69 29.64
N LEU A 652 -22.06 34.37 29.56
CA LEU A 652 -22.88 34.59 28.36
C LEU A 652 -23.39 36.04 28.22
N GLY A 653 -23.33 36.83 29.29
CA GLY A 653 -23.66 38.26 29.24
C GLY A 653 -22.51 39.05 28.61
N ILE A 654 -22.80 39.85 27.58
CA ILE A 654 -21.83 40.82 27.05
C ILE A 654 -21.95 42.09 27.88
N GLU A 655 -20.85 42.52 28.51
CA GLU A 655 -20.87 43.68 29.41
C GLU A 655 -21.22 44.95 28.62
N CYS A 656 -22.39 45.54 28.93
CA CYS A 656 -22.82 46.80 28.33
C CYS A 656 -21.71 47.84 28.55
N LYS A 657 -21.22 48.46 27.46
CA LYS A 657 -20.00 49.31 27.44
C LYS A 657 -19.96 50.48 28.43
N ALA A 658 -21.07 50.78 29.11
CA ALA A 658 -21.10 51.60 30.32
C ALA A 658 -22.00 50.92 31.39
N PRO A 659 -21.60 50.94 32.66
CA PRO A 659 -22.37 50.32 33.74
C PRO A 659 -23.65 51.11 34.05
N GLY A 660 -24.80 50.53 33.67
CA GLY A 660 -26.13 51.13 33.86
C GLY A 660 -26.49 52.14 32.77
N CYS A 661 -27.46 51.79 31.92
CA CYS A 661 -28.06 52.75 31.00
C CYS A 661 -28.77 53.86 31.79
N PHE A 662 -28.68 55.11 31.33
CA PHE A 662 -29.15 56.26 32.10
C PHE A 662 -30.66 56.53 31.93
N GLY A 663 -31.34 56.85 33.02
CA GLY A 663 -32.77 57.23 33.03
C GLY A 663 -33.71 56.09 32.65
N ASN A 664 -34.83 56.41 32.00
CA ASN A 664 -35.87 55.45 31.57
C ASN A 664 -35.46 54.62 30.33
N SER A 665 -34.21 54.12 30.30
CA SER A 665 -33.63 53.29 29.22
C SER A 665 -33.26 51.90 29.73
N TYR A 666 -32.99 50.93 28.83
CA TYR A 666 -32.64 49.56 29.23
C TYR A 666 -31.45 48.97 28.44
N CYS A 667 -30.65 48.11 29.07
CA CYS A 667 -29.53 47.37 28.45
C CYS A 667 -30.06 46.08 27.82
N ASN A 668 -29.72 45.84 26.56
CA ASN A 668 -29.89 44.56 25.90
C ASN A 668 -28.61 43.73 26.09
N THR A 669 -28.64 42.85 27.09
CA THR A 669 -27.49 42.03 27.52
C THR A 669 -27.07 40.94 26.53
N THR A 670 -27.90 40.64 25.52
CA THR A 670 -27.60 39.67 24.45
C THR A 670 -26.66 40.25 23.38
N ILE A 671 -26.56 41.59 23.30
CA ILE A 671 -25.69 42.30 22.33
C ILE A 671 -24.79 43.38 22.95
N GLY A 672 -24.87 43.60 24.27
CA GLY A 672 -24.03 44.56 25.01
C GLY A 672 -24.31 46.04 24.73
N GLN A 673 -25.55 46.42 24.40
CA GLN A 673 -25.92 47.80 24.02
C GLN A 673 -27.18 48.32 24.74
N CYS A 674 -27.24 49.63 25.01
CA CYS A 674 -28.41 50.30 25.60
C CYS A 674 -29.39 50.85 24.55
N VAL A 675 -30.70 50.88 24.88
CA VAL A 675 -31.79 51.36 24.01
C VAL A 675 -32.44 52.63 24.60
N CYS A 676 -32.47 53.73 23.83
CA CYS A 676 -32.68 55.10 24.34
C CYS A 676 -34.05 55.72 23.99
N ASN A 677 -34.43 56.81 24.68
CA ASN A 677 -35.68 57.56 24.42
C ASN A 677 -35.44 58.86 23.62
N SER A 678 -36.50 59.55 23.20
CA SER A 678 -36.46 60.66 22.23
C SER A 678 -35.77 61.95 22.67
N SER A 679 -35.35 62.08 23.93
CA SER A 679 -34.62 63.25 24.46
C SER A 679 -33.13 62.96 24.73
N SER A 680 -32.70 61.72 24.50
CA SER A 680 -31.40 61.18 24.92
C SER A 680 -30.81 60.26 23.86
N GLN A 681 -29.48 60.13 23.84
CA GLN A 681 -28.74 59.40 22.82
C GLN A 681 -27.42 58.83 23.37
N GLY A 682 -26.60 58.25 22.49
CA GLY A 682 -25.33 57.61 22.85
C GLY A 682 -25.49 56.14 23.25
N SER A 683 -24.38 55.40 23.26
CA SER A 683 -24.34 53.93 23.46
C SER A 683 -24.78 53.44 24.84
N ASN A 684 -24.96 54.35 25.80
CA ASN A 684 -25.47 54.11 27.16
C ASN A 684 -26.71 54.96 27.50
N CYS A 685 -27.27 55.67 26.52
CA CYS A 685 -28.40 56.58 26.66
C CYS A 685 -28.22 57.76 27.65
N SER A 686 -26.99 58.04 28.08
CA SER A 686 -26.71 59.10 29.07
C SER A 686 -26.51 60.49 28.46
N LEU A 687 -26.46 60.62 27.14
CA LEU A 687 -26.22 61.92 26.49
C LEU A 687 -27.55 62.63 26.22
N PRO A 688 -27.82 63.81 26.79
CA PRO A 688 -28.81 64.71 26.23
C PRO A 688 -28.31 65.29 24.90
N PHE A 689 -29.15 66.05 24.21
CA PHE A 689 -28.77 66.83 23.03
C PHE A 689 -28.00 68.11 23.45
N ILE A 690 -26.80 68.37 22.90
CA ILE A 690 -25.81 69.34 23.44
C ILE A 690 -25.18 70.20 22.33
N GLN A 691 -24.98 71.49 22.60
CA GLN A 691 -24.48 72.50 21.65
C GLN A 691 -22.94 72.71 21.74
N CYS A 692 -22.29 72.96 20.59
CA CYS A 692 -20.82 72.99 20.45
C CYS A 692 -20.09 74.24 21.00
N PRO A 693 -18.78 74.15 21.33
CA PRO A 693 -17.97 75.26 21.79
C PRO A 693 -17.81 76.34 20.74
N ILE A 694 -17.67 77.57 21.23
CA ILE A 694 -17.71 78.81 20.46
C ILE A 694 -16.40 79.56 20.67
N TYR A 695 -15.68 79.83 19.59
CA TYR A 695 -14.44 80.62 19.58
C TYR A 695 -14.66 81.89 18.75
N ASN A 696 -14.30 83.06 19.29
CA ASN A 696 -14.61 84.37 18.69
C ASN A 696 -16.06 84.49 18.15
N THR A 697 -17.05 84.10 18.97
CA THR A 697 -18.49 84.12 18.68
C THR A 697 -19.01 83.14 17.60
N LEU A 698 -18.14 82.32 17.00
CA LEU A 698 -18.54 81.29 16.04
C LEU A 698 -18.37 79.87 16.62
N PRO A 699 -19.36 78.97 16.49
CA PRO A 699 -19.18 77.56 16.79
C PRO A 699 -17.99 77.01 15.99
N CYS A 700 -17.10 76.27 16.65
CA CYS A 700 -15.97 75.59 16.00
C CYS A 700 -14.99 76.50 15.25
N ASN A 701 -14.81 77.75 15.70
CA ASN A 701 -13.90 78.74 15.10
C ASN A 701 -14.26 79.13 13.64
N GLY A 702 -15.42 78.71 13.13
CA GLY A 702 -15.92 79.04 11.78
C GLY A 702 -15.14 78.40 10.63
N GLY A 703 -15.36 78.92 9.41
CA GLY A 703 -14.72 78.41 8.19
C GLY A 703 -15.26 77.05 7.74
N SER A 704 -14.37 76.13 7.38
CA SER A 704 -14.69 74.78 6.89
C SER A 704 -15.04 73.77 7.99
N ASN A 705 -15.13 74.22 9.25
CA ASN A 705 -15.32 73.36 10.42
C ASN A 705 -16.82 73.10 10.65
N THR A 706 -17.18 71.93 11.19
CA THR A 706 -18.59 71.52 11.41
C THR A 706 -18.85 71.09 12.85
N CYS A 707 -20.08 71.27 13.34
CA CYS A 707 -20.46 70.97 14.74
C CYS A 707 -21.27 69.67 14.84
N ASN A 708 -20.95 68.83 15.82
CA ASN A 708 -21.77 67.67 16.19
C ASN A 708 -22.62 67.96 17.44
N ASN A 709 -23.93 68.11 17.22
CA ASN A 709 -24.93 68.47 18.23
C ASN A 709 -25.28 67.34 19.22
N GLN A 710 -24.64 66.17 19.12
CA GLN A 710 -24.79 65.09 20.09
C GLN A 710 -23.79 65.18 21.24
N THR A 711 -22.62 65.74 20.97
CA THR A 711 -21.48 65.81 21.88
C THR A 711 -21.14 67.25 22.24
N GLY A 712 -21.62 68.23 21.46
CA GLY A 712 -21.12 69.58 21.50
C GLY A 712 -19.63 69.62 21.12
N VAL A 713 -19.22 68.92 20.05
CA VAL A 713 -17.81 68.84 19.62
C VAL A 713 -17.64 69.31 18.18
N CYS A 714 -16.48 69.88 17.90
CA CYS A 714 -16.13 70.51 16.64
C CYS A 714 -15.25 69.61 15.77
N ASN A 715 -15.68 69.39 14.53
CA ASN A 715 -14.93 68.71 13.48
C ASN A 715 -14.16 69.76 12.68
N CYS A 716 -12.84 69.70 12.76
CA CYS A 716 -11.95 70.70 12.18
C CYS A 716 -11.61 70.43 10.72
N GLY A 717 -11.44 71.49 9.94
CA GLY A 717 -10.97 71.45 8.56
C GLY A 717 -9.49 71.08 8.44
N PRO A 718 -8.97 70.86 7.22
CA PRO A 718 -7.72 70.11 6.98
C PRO A 718 -6.43 70.68 7.62
N SER A 719 -6.45 71.92 8.08
CA SER A 719 -5.31 72.64 8.67
C SER A 719 -5.31 72.64 10.21
N ASN A 720 -6.45 72.33 10.84
CA ASN A 720 -6.71 72.59 12.25
C ASN A 720 -7.10 71.30 13.02
N GLN A 721 -6.87 71.31 14.32
CA GLN A 721 -7.22 70.28 15.30
C GLN A 721 -7.54 70.91 16.67
N GLY A 722 -7.75 70.08 17.69
CA GLY A 722 -8.15 70.51 19.04
C GLY A 722 -9.67 70.67 19.16
N ASP A 723 -10.18 70.62 20.39
CA ASP A 723 -11.60 70.41 20.69
C ASP A 723 -12.54 71.55 20.23
N ASP A 724 -11.98 72.74 19.97
CA ASP A 724 -12.66 73.93 19.41
C ASP A 724 -12.13 74.35 18.02
N CYS A 725 -11.22 73.57 17.43
CA CYS A 725 -10.52 73.84 16.17
C CYS A 725 -9.59 75.06 16.15
N SER A 726 -9.03 75.44 17.30
CA SER A 726 -8.06 76.54 17.42
C SER A 726 -6.59 76.14 17.26
N LEU A 727 -6.24 74.84 17.28
CA LEU A 727 -4.84 74.35 17.20
C LEU A 727 -4.46 73.94 15.77
N PRO A 728 -3.18 74.06 15.36
CA PRO A 728 -2.71 73.54 14.07
C PRO A 728 -2.40 72.03 14.13
N VAL A 729 -2.61 71.31 13.02
CA VAL A 729 -2.32 69.85 12.89
C VAL A 729 -0.81 69.56 13.02
N ILE A 730 -0.44 68.46 13.68
CA ILE A 730 0.93 67.93 13.65
C ILE A 730 1.10 67.03 12.42
N GLU A 731 2.07 67.35 11.57
CA GLU A 731 2.42 66.50 10.43
C GLU A 731 3.30 65.32 10.88
N CYS A 732 2.75 64.10 10.84
CA CYS A 732 3.53 62.96 10.36
C CYS A 732 3.51 63.01 8.83
N ASP A 733 4.67 63.00 8.19
CA ASP A 733 4.75 62.94 6.74
C ASP A 733 4.22 61.55 6.30
N PRO A 734 3.27 61.45 5.34
CA PRO A 734 2.91 60.17 4.74
C PRO A 734 4.09 59.32 4.25
N SER A 735 5.27 59.93 4.01
CA SER A 735 6.52 59.22 3.73
C SER A 735 6.99 58.30 4.87
N ASP A 736 6.72 58.62 6.14
CA ASP A 736 7.16 57.85 7.32
C ASP A 736 6.55 56.44 7.38
N CYS A 737 5.38 56.25 6.77
CA CYS A 737 4.72 54.94 6.64
C CYS A 737 5.05 54.23 5.31
N ASN A 738 6.06 54.71 4.59
CA ASN A 738 6.67 54.10 3.40
C ASN A 738 5.68 53.77 2.27
N SER A 739 4.55 54.49 2.17
CA SER A 739 3.40 54.17 1.29
C SER A 739 2.77 52.77 1.51
N ASN A 740 3.20 52.06 2.56
CA ASN A 740 2.84 50.68 2.89
C ASN A 740 1.87 50.58 4.07
N GLY A 741 1.63 51.71 4.74
CA GLY A 741 0.55 51.93 5.68
C GLY A 741 -0.04 53.33 5.57
N VAL A 742 -0.93 53.66 6.49
CA VAL A 742 -1.52 55.00 6.67
C VAL A 742 -1.13 55.50 8.06
N CYS A 743 -0.61 56.73 8.17
CA CYS A 743 -0.36 57.34 9.49
C CYS A 743 -1.69 57.61 10.19
N ASP A 744 -1.89 57.05 11.38
CA ASP A 744 -2.88 57.50 12.34
C ASP A 744 -2.43 58.87 12.87
N ARG A 745 -2.95 59.94 12.22
CA ARG A 745 -2.63 61.34 12.54
C ARG A 745 -3.09 61.79 13.94
N ILE A 746 -3.83 60.96 14.66
CA ILE A 746 -4.24 61.21 16.06
C ILE A 746 -3.21 60.63 17.04
N LYS A 747 -2.55 59.51 16.68
CA LYS A 747 -1.57 58.81 17.55
C LYS A 747 -0.11 58.94 17.11
N GLY A 748 0.16 59.40 15.90
CA GLY A 748 1.52 59.45 15.32
C GLY A 748 2.12 58.06 15.05
N GLN A 749 1.30 57.09 14.64
CA GLN A 749 1.72 55.70 14.41
C GLN A 749 1.22 55.18 13.06
N CYS A 750 1.99 54.32 12.38
CA CYS A 750 1.59 53.76 11.09
C CYS A 750 0.70 52.51 11.24
N ILE A 751 -0.42 52.49 10.51
CA ILE A 751 -1.29 51.31 10.35
C ILE A 751 -0.94 50.64 9.02
N CYS A 752 -0.32 49.46 9.07
CA CYS A 752 0.20 48.77 7.88
C CYS A 752 -0.88 47.99 7.12
N LYS A 753 -0.66 47.81 5.81
CA LYS A 753 -1.50 46.95 4.97
C LYS A 753 -1.38 45.49 5.43
N GLU A 754 -2.47 44.95 5.97
CA GLU A 754 -2.55 43.59 6.53
C GLU A 754 -2.00 42.53 5.57
N TYR A 755 -1.30 41.54 6.13
CA TYR A 755 -0.67 40.42 5.41
C TYR A 755 0.39 40.79 4.34
N VAL A 756 0.70 42.08 4.16
CA VAL A 756 1.76 42.55 3.25
C VAL A 756 2.90 43.21 4.02
N TRP A 757 2.59 44.06 5.01
CA TRP A 757 3.58 44.81 5.79
C TRP A 757 3.28 44.83 7.30
N ALA A 758 4.34 44.99 8.09
CA ALA A 758 4.36 44.97 9.53
C ALA A 758 5.43 45.95 10.09
N GLY A 759 5.47 46.07 11.43
CA GLY A 759 6.39 46.95 12.14
C GLY A 759 5.92 48.40 12.26
N PRO A 760 6.55 49.21 13.12
CA PRO A 760 6.05 50.53 13.53
C PRO A 760 6.00 51.59 12.40
N THR A 761 6.74 51.38 11.31
CA THR A 761 6.82 52.26 10.13
C THR A 761 6.41 51.55 8.82
N CYS A 762 5.84 50.35 8.92
CA CYS A 762 5.45 49.51 7.78
C CYS A 762 6.59 49.17 6.80
N LEU A 763 7.83 49.05 7.32
CA LEU A 763 9.02 48.68 6.55
C LEU A 763 9.32 47.17 6.55
N ILE A 764 8.69 46.38 7.41
CA ILE A 764 8.95 44.93 7.52
C ILE A 764 7.90 44.18 6.69
N PRO A 765 8.23 43.55 5.55
CA PRO A 765 7.24 42.78 4.80
C PRO A 765 7.00 41.39 5.40
N TYR A 766 5.85 40.81 5.08
CA TYR A 766 5.66 39.36 5.18
C TYR A 766 6.49 38.66 4.10
N HIS A 767 7.52 37.92 4.51
CA HIS A 767 8.41 37.23 3.56
C HIS A 767 7.84 35.92 3.04
N TYR A 768 8.24 35.55 1.83
CA TYR A 768 7.86 34.30 1.16
C TYR A 768 8.93 33.85 0.17
N ILE A 769 8.98 32.54 -0.10
CA ILE A 769 9.83 31.93 -1.14
C ILE A 769 8.97 31.68 -2.38
N THR A 770 9.43 32.14 -3.55
CA THR A 770 8.80 31.85 -4.86
C THR A 770 9.47 30.69 -5.58
N SER A 771 10.79 30.55 -5.45
CA SER A 771 11.56 29.47 -6.07
C SER A 771 12.81 29.13 -5.28
N VAL A 772 13.33 27.92 -5.46
CA VAL A 772 14.58 27.46 -4.85
C VAL A 772 15.54 26.92 -5.91
N ILE A 773 16.82 27.20 -5.73
CA ILE A 773 17.92 26.47 -6.36
C ILE A 773 18.49 25.57 -5.27
N PRO A 774 18.08 24.29 -5.21
CA PRO A 774 18.49 23.40 -4.13
C PRO A 774 19.94 22.94 -4.28
N SER A 775 20.53 22.53 -3.16
CA SER A 775 21.87 21.93 -3.15
C SER A 775 21.86 20.47 -3.63
N THR A 776 23.06 19.90 -3.77
CA THR A 776 23.21 18.47 -4.10
C THR A 776 22.90 17.58 -2.90
N THR A 777 22.72 16.27 -3.11
CA THR A 777 22.58 15.28 -2.01
C THR A 777 23.77 15.24 -1.04
N LYS A 778 24.95 15.73 -1.45
CA LYS A 778 26.13 15.93 -0.59
C LYS A 778 26.10 17.26 0.21
N GLY A 779 25.01 18.02 0.10
CA GLY A 779 24.90 19.39 0.58
C GLY A 779 25.50 20.40 -0.40
N GLY A 780 25.83 21.58 0.10
CA GLY A 780 26.44 22.68 -0.66
C GLY A 780 25.59 23.95 -0.66
N VAL A 781 25.88 24.89 -1.54
CA VAL A 781 25.10 26.14 -1.64
C VAL A 781 23.68 25.85 -2.12
N ALA A 782 22.71 26.39 -1.40
CA ALA A 782 21.32 26.49 -1.81
C ALA A 782 20.89 27.96 -1.85
N SER A 783 20.06 28.33 -2.83
CA SER A 783 19.51 29.68 -2.99
C SER A 783 18.00 29.67 -2.85
N PHE A 784 17.49 30.50 -1.94
CA PHE A 784 16.08 30.77 -1.72
C PHE A 784 15.76 32.12 -2.34
N ILE A 785 14.78 32.14 -3.23
CA ILE A 785 14.44 33.31 -4.03
C ILE A 785 12.97 33.65 -3.75
N GLY A 786 12.68 34.92 -3.55
CA GLY A 786 11.33 35.36 -3.21
C GLY A 786 11.32 36.82 -2.82
N PHE A 787 10.59 37.15 -1.76
CA PHE A 787 10.59 38.48 -1.16
C PHE A 787 10.90 38.34 0.32
N PHE A 788 11.97 38.98 0.77
CA PHE A 788 12.49 38.86 2.14
C PHE A 788 12.58 40.21 2.87
N GLY A 789 12.35 41.34 2.17
CA GLY A 789 12.49 42.68 2.73
C GLY A 789 13.95 43.10 2.99
N ASP A 790 14.20 44.38 3.22
CA ASP A 790 15.56 44.89 3.43
C ASP A 790 16.04 44.78 4.91
N ILE A 791 15.16 44.32 5.81
CA ILE A 791 15.47 44.05 7.23
C ILE A 791 15.47 42.53 7.47
N HIS A 792 16.54 42.00 8.06
CA HIS A 792 16.76 40.56 8.28
C HIS A 792 17.09 40.19 9.74
N ASN A 793 16.34 40.72 10.72
CA ASN A 793 16.63 40.48 12.15
C ASN A 793 16.41 39.02 12.53
N ASN A 794 17.39 38.41 13.21
CA ASN A 794 17.38 36.98 13.61
C ASN A 794 17.11 36.01 12.45
N LEU A 795 17.58 36.34 11.23
CA LEU A 795 17.39 35.48 10.06
C LEU A 795 18.01 34.10 10.27
N SER A 796 17.17 33.07 10.19
CA SER A 796 17.56 31.66 10.19
C SER A 796 16.75 30.87 9.17
N ILE A 797 17.39 29.86 8.58
CA ILE A 797 16.77 28.91 7.65
C ILE A 797 17.08 27.49 8.13
N THR A 798 16.08 26.62 8.18
CA THR A 798 16.27 25.17 8.32
C THR A 798 15.80 24.45 7.06
N ILE A 799 16.41 23.30 6.77
CA ILE A 799 16.03 22.38 5.69
C ILE A 799 15.75 21.03 6.37
N GLY A 800 14.47 20.67 6.42
CA GLY A 800 13.96 19.71 7.40
C GLY A 800 14.26 20.21 8.82
N ASN A 801 14.87 19.35 9.63
CA ASN A 801 15.22 19.65 11.02
C ASN A 801 16.68 20.11 11.18
N LEU A 802 17.40 20.38 10.08
CA LEU A 802 18.81 20.77 10.11
C LEU A 802 19.00 22.24 9.70
N PRO A 803 19.90 23.00 10.37
CA PRO A 803 20.16 24.40 10.02
C PRO A 803 20.88 24.53 8.68
N CYS A 804 20.53 25.55 7.90
CA CYS A 804 21.22 25.98 6.69
C CYS A 804 22.00 27.25 7.00
N LEU A 805 23.33 27.20 6.92
CA LEU A 805 24.20 28.29 7.38
C LEU A 805 24.19 29.45 6.38
N ILE A 806 23.60 30.60 6.75
CA ILE A 806 23.45 31.75 5.85
C ILE A 806 24.80 32.23 5.33
N LEU A 807 24.92 32.32 4.00
CA LEU A 807 26.09 32.83 3.27
C LEU A 807 25.88 34.28 2.81
N HIS A 808 24.67 34.58 2.34
CA HIS A 808 24.28 35.88 1.80
C HIS A 808 22.78 36.07 1.97
N ASN A 809 22.32 37.28 2.26
CA ASN A 809 20.91 37.64 2.28
C ASN A 809 20.71 39.00 1.60
N SER A 810 19.49 39.21 1.12
CA SER A 810 19.01 40.41 0.43
C SER A 810 17.49 40.34 0.35
N SER A 811 16.84 41.45 0.00
CA SER A 811 15.38 41.54 -0.11
C SER A 811 14.73 40.63 -1.15
N SER A 812 15.49 39.94 -2.00
CA SER A 812 14.95 38.97 -2.97
C SER A 812 15.65 37.61 -3.02
N ILE A 813 16.83 37.45 -2.42
CA ILE A 813 17.62 36.20 -2.44
C ILE A 813 18.32 35.97 -1.09
N ILE A 814 18.18 34.77 -0.54
CA ILE A 814 18.98 34.26 0.58
C ILE A 814 19.73 33.01 0.11
N ASN A 815 21.06 33.02 0.22
CA ASN A 815 21.91 31.86 -0.01
C ASN A 815 22.37 31.29 1.32
N CYS A 816 22.39 29.96 1.46
CA CYS A 816 22.95 29.28 2.63
C CYS A 816 23.62 27.95 2.26
N THR A 817 24.54 27.49 3.11
CA THR A 817 25.14 26.15 2.99
C THR A 817 24.18 25.14 3.57
N ALA A 818 23.51 24.40 2.68
CA ALA A 818 22.64 23.30 3.03
C ALA A 818 23.46 22.06 3.46
N PRO A 819 23.01 21.34 4.50
CA PRO A 819 23.62 20.08 4.92
C PRO A 819 23.38 18.98 3.87
N ALA A 820 24.15 17.89 3.95
CA ALA A 820 23.89 16.69 3.16
C ALA A 820 22.51 16.09 3.50
N GLY A 821 21.81 15.58 2.48
CA GLY A 821 20.44 15.10 2.63
C GLY A 821 19.89 14.49 1.34
N VAL A 822 18.71 13.89 1.43
CA VAL A 822 18.03 13.21 0.30
C VAL A 822 16.53 13.47 0.31
N GLY A 823 15.91 13.39 -0.86
CA GLY A 823 14.49 13.57 -1.09
C GLY A 823 13.98 14.98 -0.79
N ASN A 824 12.67 15.09 -0.61
CA ASN A 824 11.98 16.35 -0.30
C ASN A 824 12.15 16.73 1.19
N LYS A 825 12.19 18.04 1.46
CA LYS A 825 12.27 18.63 2.80
C LYS A 825 11.43 19.90 2.87
N ILE A 826 10.84 20.14 4.04
CA ILE A 826 10.24 21.43 4.39
C ILE A 826 11.36 22.40 4.76
N VAL A 827 11.29 23.61 4.24
CA VAL A 827 12.17 24.73 4.57
C VAL A 827 11.41 25.67 5.48
N ILE A 828 12.04 26.12 6.55
CA ILE A 828 11.48 27.12 7.46
C ILE A 828 12.39 28.33 7.45
N VAL A 829 11.84 29.51 7.12
CA VAL A 829 12.53 30.80 7.14
C VAL A 829 11.96 31.65 8.27
N ILE A 830 12.78 31.96 9.27
CA ILE A 830 12.42 32.81 10.40
C ILE A 830 13.25 34.08 10.33
N GLN A 831 12.61 35.25 10.35
CA GLN A 831 13.25 36.57 10.52
C GLN A 831 12.20 37.59 10.98
N ASN A 832 12.62 38.64 11.67
CA ASN A 832 11.75 39.73 12.13
C ASN A 832 10.54 39.26 12.98
N ASN A 833 10.68 38.14 13.71
CA ASN A 833 9.61 37.40 14.40
C ASN A 833 8.48 36.86 13.48
N ILE A 834 8.70 36.83 12.17
CA ILE A 834 7.82 36.21 11.17
C ILE A 834 8.41 34.84 10.79
N THR A 835 7.56 33.83 10.66
CA THR A 835 7.93 32.48 10.21
C THR A 835 7.20 32.16 8.90
N TYR A 836 7.93 31.62 7.93
CA TYR A 836 7.39 31.16 6.65
C TYR A 836 7.88 29.74 6.36
N SER A 837 6.98 28.86 5.91
CA SER A 837 7.29 27.49 5.52
C SER A 837 7.18 27.30 4.00
N TYR A 838 8.07 26.48 3.45
CA TYR A 838 8.12 26.14 2.03
C TYR A 838 8.44 24.65 1.88
N ASP A 839 7.49 23.87 1.40
CA ASP A 839 7.52 22.39 1.38
C ASP A 839 8.18 21.77 0.14
N LYS A 840 8.58 22.60 -0.83
CA LYS A 840 9.03 22.19 -2.18
C LYS A 840 10.55 22.26 -2.38
N TYR A 841 11.34 21.87 -1.38
CA TYR A 841 12.80 21.77 -1.49
C TYR A 841 13.23 20.30 -1.69
N GLN A 842 13.90 20.01 -2.81
CA GLN A 842 14.35 18.67 -3.16
C GLN A 842 15.86 18.66 -3.46
N TYR A 843 16.62 17.80 -2.81
CA TYR A 843 18.06 17.67 -3.05
C TYR A 843 18.37 17.12 -4.45
N ILE A 844 19.31 17.75 -5.17
CA ILE A 844 19.72 17.30 -6.52
C ILE A 844 20.67 16.10 -6.40
N ASN A 845 20.31 14.96 -6.98
CA ASN A 845 21.25 13.86 -7.14
C ASN A 845 22.09 14.03 -8.42
N LEU A 846 23.38 14.30 -8.27
CA LEU A 846 24.34 14.40 -9.38
C LEU A 846 25.07 13.09 -9.70
N ASN A 847 24.89 12.05 -8.88
CA ASN A 847 25.55 10.77 -9.04
C ASN A 847 24.53 9.68 -9.43
N ASN A 848 24.67 9.15 -10.65
CA ASN A 848 23.85 8.09 -11.25
C ASN A 848 22.41 8.50 -11.61
N GLN A 849 22.22 9.46 -12.54
CA GLN A 849 20.91 9.54 -13.20
C GLN A 849 20.68 8.26 -14.02
N THR A 850 19.53 7.61 -13.82
CA THR A 850 19.17 6.40 -14.54
C THR A 850 18.54 6.76 -15.89
N CYS A 851 18.95 6.07 -16.95
CA CYS A 851 18.34 6.26 -18.27
C CYS A 851 17.12 5.34 -18.45
N PRO A 852 16.07 5.81 -19.17
CA PRO A 852 14.86 5.03 -19.42
C PRO A 852 15.19 3.68 -20.08
N ASN A 853 14.65 2.60 -19.51
CA ASN A 853 14.89 1.19 -19.89
C ASN A 853 16.36 0.82 -20.15
N LYS A 854 17.33 1.50 -19.49
CA LYS A 854 18.78 1.35 -19.74
C LYS A 854 19.15 1.52 -21.23
N CYS A 855 18.44 2.41 -21.92
CA CYS A 855 18.56 2.63 -23.37
C CYS A 855 18.31 1.36 -24.20
N SER A 856 17.45 0.46 -23.69
CA SER A 856 17.08 -0.83 -24.29
C SER A 856 18.25 -1.69 -24.77
N ASN A 857 19.46 -1.46 -24.22
CA ASN A 857 20.74 -1.96 -24.70
C ASN A 857 21.10 -1.57 -26.17
N GLN A 858 20.35 -0.65 -26.78
CA GLN A 858 20.52 -0.12 -28.14
C GLN A 858 21.02 1.33 -28.15
N GLY A 859 21.58 1.80 -27.03
CA GLY A 859 22.18 3.12 -26.90
C GLY A 859 23.10 3.22 -25.70
N THR A 860 23.85 4.31 -25.63
CA THR A 860 24.69 4.65 -24.48
C THR A 860 23.93 5.60 -23.55
N CYS A 861 23.84 5.27 -22.26
CA CYS A 861 23.25 6.15 -21.26
C CYS A 861 24.20 7.29 -20.89
N ASN A 862 23.75 8.54 -21.04
CA ASN A 862 24.40 9.70 -20.44
C ASN A 862 23.92 9.86 -18.99
N THR A 863 24.65 9.25 -18.06
CA THR A 863 24.34 9.22 -16.61
C THR A 863 24.45 10.58 -15.91
N THR A 864 24.90 11.64 -16.60
CA THR A 864 24.92 13.02 -16.11
C THR A 864 23.57 13.72 -16.29
N ILE A 865 22.78 13.34 -17.30
CA ILE A 865 21.49 14.00 -17.63
C ILE A 865 20.31 13.02 -17.81
N GLY A 866 20.51 11.71 -17.59
CA GLY A 866 19.47 10.69 -17.66
C GLY A 866 18.91 10.42 -19.06
N GLN A 867 19.70 10.68 -20.11
CA GLN A 867 19.28 10.57 -21.51
C GLN A 867 20.04 9.50 -22.29
N CYS A 868 19.34 8.83 -23.20
CA CYS A 868 19.92 7.83 -24.09
C CYS A 868 20.45 8.44 -25.40
N LYS A 869 21.68 8.05 -25.77
CA LYS A 869 22.22 8.26 -27.11
C LYS A 869 22.12 6.95 -27.89
N CYS A 870 21.16 6.86 -28.79
CA CYS A 870 20.89 5.64 -29.54
C CYS A 870 21.98 5.30 -30.56
N ASN A 871 22.16 4.00 -30.79
CA ASN A 871 23.01 3.46 -31.83
C ASN A 871 22.37 3.68 -33.23
N ASN A 872 23.16 3.63 -34.29
CA ASN A 872 22.65 3.74 -35.66
C ASN A 872 21.57 2.66 -35.92
N GLY A 873 20.44 3.08 -36.51
CA GLY A 873 19.28 2.21 -36.72
C GLY A 873 18.25 2.23 -35.58
N PHE A 874 18.52 2.92 -34.47
CA PHE A 874 17.60 3.05 -33.34
C PHE A 874 17.26 4.51 -33.01
N ASN A 875 16.04 4.74 -32.56
CA ASN A 875 15.52 6.02 -32.10
C ASN A 875 14.56 5.85 -30.91
N GLY A 876 13.92 6.95 -30.50
CA GLY A 876 13.11 6.99 -29.29
C GLY A 876 13.92 7.41 -28.07
N VAL A 877 13.21 7.59 -26.97
CA VAL A 877 13.72 8.11 -25.71
C VAL A 877 14.49 7.04 -24.93
N ASP A 878 14.12 5.77 -25.12
CA ASP A 878 14.81 4.59 -24.58
C ASP A 878 15.58 3.78 -25.64
N CYS A 879 15.68 4.26 -26.89
CA CYS A 879 16.31 3.54 -28.02
C CYS A 879 15.66 2.22 -28.43
N SER A 880 14.42 1.94 -28.02
CA SER A 880 13.67 0.76 -28.50
C SER A 880 13.02 0.95 -29.88
N GLY A 881 12.86 2.19 -30.34
CA GLY A 881 12.36 2.50 -31.68
C GLY A 881 13.37 2.08 -32.74
N VAL A 882 12.90 1.50 -33.85
CA VAL A 882 13.74 1.01 -34.94
C VAL A 882 13.55 1.88 -36.17
N ILE A 883 14.66 2.45 -36.66
CA ILE A 883 14.72 3.18 -37.93
C ILE A 883 15.04 2.18 -39.04
N ASN A 884 14.03 1.71 -39.79
CA ASN A 884 14.27 0.99 -41.03
C ASN A 884 14.78 1.96 -42.10
N THR A 885 16.10 2.10 -42.23
CA THR A 885 16.71 2.77 -43.38
C THR A 885 16.57 1.88 -44.62
N GLY A 886 15.54 2.15 -45.42
CA GLY A 886 15.45 1.65 -46.80
C GLY A 886 16.78 1.91 -47.52
N GLY A 887 17.37 0.85 -48.08
CA GLY A 887 18.82 0.76 -48.25
C GLY A 887 19.44 1.88 -49.10
N VAL A 888 20.46 2.54 -48.54
CA VAL A 888 21.45 3.32 -49.29
C VAL A 888 22.81 2.64 -49.17
N ASN A 889 22.99 1.57 -49.94
CA ASN A 889 24.32 1.08 -50.31
C ASN A 889 24.56 1.53 -51.75
N GLY A 890 25.62 2.30 -51.98
CA GLY A 890 25.98 2.79 -53.30
C GLY A 890 26.41 1.66 -54.23
N GLY A 891 25.76 1.58 -55.39
CA GLY A 891 26.12 0.67 -56.49
C GLY A 891 25.37 1.12 -57.74
N GLY A 892 26.09 1.70 -58.71
CA GLY A 892 25.48 2.29 -59.89
C GLY A 892 24.86 1.24 -60.83
N GLY A 893 23.68 1.53 -61.35
CA GLY A 893 22.99 0.70 -62.34
C GLY A 893 21.77 1.41 -62.90
N SER A 894 21.92 2.05 -64.05
CA SER A 894 20.80 2.62 -64.80
C SER A 894 20.00 1.51 -65.49
N ASN A 895 18.69 1.45 -65.27
CA ASN A 895 17.71 1.50 -66.37
C ASN A 895 16.28 1.63 -65.86
N SER A 896 15.45 2.23 -66.71
CA SER A 896 14.01 2.39 -66.52
C SER A 896 13.27 1.07 -66.72
N ASP A 897 12.28 0.79 -65.86
CA ASP A 897 10.90 0.56 -66.30
C ASP A 897 9.95 0.66 -65.11
N GLY A 898 8.70 1.04 -65.36
CA GLY A 898 7.75 1.41 -64.32
C GLY A 898 6.90 0.24 -63.83
N ASP A 899 6.96 -0.04 -62.53
CA ASP A 899 5.88 -0.72 -61.80
C ASP A 899 5.67 -0.11 -60.40
N LYS A 900 4.43 -0.15 -59.91
CA LYS A 900 4.01 0.45 -58.64
C LYS A 900 4.17 -0.54 -57.49
N GLY A 901 5.31 -0.46 -56.79
CA GLY A 901 5.62 -1.32 -55.64
C GLY A 901 6.47 -0.61 -54.59
N GLY A 902 6.03 0.54 -54.10
CA GLY A 902 6.76 1.34 -53.11
C GLY A 902 6.87 0.66 -51.75
N ASN A 903 7.92 -0.14 -51.55
CA ASN A 903 8.20 -0.85 -50.29
C ASN A 903 8.84 0.11 -49.25
N GLY A 904 8.17 1.24 -49.01
CA GLY A 904 8.53 2.22 -47.99
C GLY A 904 7.80 1.95 -46.67
N ASN A 905 8.43 2.27 -45.54
CA ASN A 905 7.76 2.22 -44.24
C ASN A 905 6.53 3.15 -44.25
N PRO A 906 5.44 2.81 -43.54
CA PRO A 906 4.26 3.67 -43.44
C PRO A 906 4.60 5.02 -42.80
N THR A 907 4.13 6.11 -43.41
CA THR A 907 4.31 7.47 -42.89
C THR A 907 3.57 7.64 -41.56
N THR A 908 4.14 8.49 -40.70
CA THR A 908 3.43 9.02 -39.53
C THR A 908 2.94 10.40 -39.91
N ASP A 909 1.63 10.59 -39.82
CA ASP A 909 0.97 11.85 -40.13
C ASP A 909 0.48 12.51 -38.83
N THR A 910 0.67 13.83 -38.74
CA THR A 910 0.35 14.65 -37.58
C THR A 910 -0.79 15.62 -37.90
N GLY A 911 -1.64 15.88 -36.91
CA GLY A 911 -2.75 16.81 -37.04
C GLY A 911 -3.05 17.48 -35.71
N VAL A 912 -3.52 18.72 -35.77
CA VAL A 912 -3.99 19.48 -34.60
C VAL A 912 -5.38 20.01 -34.92
N ASP A 913 -6.40 19.57 -34.18
CA ASP A 913 -7.71 20.19 -34.18
C ASP A 913 -7.65 21.48 -33.33
N PRO A 914 -7.72 22.67 -33.95
CA PRO A 914 -7.51 23.91 -33.22
C PRO A 914 -8.71 24.32 -32.36
N GLY A 915 -9.88 23.68 -32.51
CA GLY A 915 -11.07 23.96 -31.72
C GLY A 915 -11.08 23.17 -30.41
N SER A 916 -10.83 21.86 -30.48
CA SER A 916 -10.73 21.01 -29.29
C SER A 916 -9.38 21.11 -28.58
N GLY A 917 -8.32 21.51 -29.29
CA GLY A 917 -6.93 21.47 -28.82
C GLY A 917 -6.32 20.06 -28.84
N ASN A 918 -6.92 19.14 -29.60
CA ASN A 918 -6.48 17.76 -29.72
C ASN A 918 -5.43 17.60 -30.81
N THR A 919 -4.31 16.95 -30.46
CA THR A 919 -3.27 16.56 -31.41
C THR A 919 -3.38 15.07 -31.70
N THR A 920 -3.56 14.74 -32.98
CA THR A 920 -3.58 13.36 -33.50
C THR A 920 -2.23 13.00 -34.12
N ILE A 921 -1.69 11.84 -33.79
CA ILE A 921 -0.50 11.24 -34.40
C ILE A 921 -0.91 9.88 -34.95
N THR A 922 -1.08 9.80 -36.27
CA THR A 922 -1.59 8.61 -36.95
C THR A 922 -0.46 7.87 -37.68
N ASN A 923 -0.41 6.54 -37.56
CA ASN A 923 0.45 5.68 -38.39
C ASN A 923 -0.34 4.42 -38.77
N GLN A 924 -0.75 4.34 -40.05
CA GLN A 924 -1.69 3.34 -40.56
C GLN A 924 -3.02 3.35 -39.77
N GLU A 925 -3.44 2.19 -39.24
CA GLU A 925 -4.71 2.05 -38.53
C GLU A 925 -4.69 2.61 -37.10
N ILE A 926 -3.51 2.97 -36.55
CA ILE A 926 -3.35 3.47 -35.18
C ILE A 926 -3.33 4.99 -35.14
N ASN A 927 -4.16 5.57 -34.28
CA ASN A 927 -4.23 7.01 -34.03
C ASN A 927 -4.02 7.30 -32.53
N PHE A 928 -2.92 7.97 -32.19
CA PHE A 928 -2.71 8.48 -30.84
C PHE A 928 -3.28 9.89 -30.71
N GLN A 929 -3.98 10.18 -29.61
CA GLN A 929 -4.54 11.49 -29.31
C GLN A 929 -3.87 12.09 -28.08
N ILE A 930 -3.66 13.40 -28.05
CA ILE A 930 -3.05 14.14 -26.94
C ILE A 930 -3.74 15.50 -26.79
N PHE A 931 -4.32 15.79 -25.61
CA PHE A 931 -5.00 17.06 -25.34
C PHE A 931 -4.96 17.47 -23.86
N PHE A 932 -5.03 18.77 -23.60
CA PHE A 932 -5.27 19.30 -22.25
C PHE A 932 -6.76 19.18 -21.90
N LYS A 933 -7.06 18.59 -20.75
CA LYS A 933 -8.42 18.25 -20.32
C LYS A 933 -9.01 19.33 -19.40
N SER A 934 -8.29 19.66 -18.33
CA SER A 934 -8.76 20.57 -17.27
C SER A 934 -7.62 21.28 -16.55
N LEU A 935 -7.92 22.45 -15.97
CA LEU A 935 -7.12 23.11 -14.94
C LEU A 935 -7.92 23.17 -13.64
N TYR A 936 -7.30 22.83 -12.51
CA TYR A 936 -7.90 22.88 -11.18
C TYR A 936 -7.08 23.78 -10.24
N GLU A 937 -7.76 24.49 -9.35
CA GLU A 937 -7.15 25.12 -8.17
C GLU A 937 -7.45 24.24 -6.94
N ILE A 938 -6.43 23.91 -6.16
CA ILE A 938 -6.50 22.93 -5.08
C ILE A 938 -6.05 23.56 -3.75
N ASP A 939 -6.78 23.31 -2.66
CA ASP A 939 -6.42 23.79 -1.32
C ASP A 939 -5.31 22.96 -0.65
N ILE A 940 -4.87 23.39 0.54
CA ILE A 940 -3.85 22.70 1.35
C ILE A 940 -4.24 21.27 1.77
N ASN A 941 -5.52 20.91 1.70
CA ASN A 941 -6.04 19.60 2.07
C ASN A 941 -6.23 18.68 0.86
N GLY A 942 -5.94 19.16 -0.36
CA GLY A 942 -6.13 18.42 -1.61
C GLY A 942 -7.53 18.55 -2.24
N ASN A 943 -8.41 19.42 -1.73
CA ASN A 943 -9.74 19.63 -2.30
C ASN A 943 -9.69 20.57 -3.51
N ILE A 944 -10.49 20.26 -4.54
CA ILE A 944 -10.69 21.16 -5.68
C ILE A 944 -11.54 22.37 -5.25
N VAL A 945 -10.96 23.56 -5.32
CA VAL A 945 -11.59 24.85 -4.97
C VAL A 945 -12.23 25.51 -6.20
N GLU A 946 -11.65 25.28 -7.39
CA GLU A 946 -12.12 25.73 -8.71
C GLU A 946 -11.70 24.75 -9.81
N SER A 947 -12.46 24.69 -10.90
CA SER A 947 -12.15 23.87 -12.08
C SER A 947 -12.51 24.60 -13.38
N TYR A 948 -11.68 24.43 -14.40
CA TYR A 948 -11.90 24.95 -15.75
C TYR A 948 -11.66 23.84 -16.76
N SER A 949 -12.61 23.60 -17.67
CA SER A 949 -12.38 22.71 -18.80
C SER A 949 -11.52 23.41 -19.86
N LEU A 950 -10.57 22.66 -20.43
CA LEU A 950 -9.68 23.11 -21.49
C LEU A 950 -10.03 22.47 -22.85
N GLN A 951 -11.22 21.90 -22.98
CA GLN A 951 -11.71 21.31 -24.23
C GLN A 951 -12.66 22.27 -24.96
N ASN A 952 -12.63 22.21 -26.29
CA ASN A 952 -13.60 22.87 -27.20
C ASN A 952 -13.77 24.39 -26.99
N SER A 953 -12.76 25.05 -26.40
CA SER A 953 -12.80 26.43 -25.93
C SER A 953 -11.60 27.27 -26.40
N TRP A 954 -10.81 26.75 -27.35
CA TRP A 954 -9.61 27.40 -27.84
C TRP A 954 -9.91 28.37 -28.99
N THR A 955 -9.27 29.54 -28.93
CA THR A 955 -9.04 30.40 -30.09
C THR A 955 -7.68 30.06 -30.68
N SER A 956 -7.57 29.93 -32.00
CA SER A 956 -6.37 29.38 -32.63
C SER A 956 -5.76 30.32 -33.67
N ASN A 957 -4.43 30.28 -33.75
CA ASN A 957 -3.66 30.86 -34.85
C ASN A 957 -2.52 29.89 -35.19
N SER A 958 -2.22 29.72 -36.48
CA SER A 958 -1.14 28.86 -36.97
C SER A 958 -0.16 29.64 -37.82
N THR A 959 1.14 29.39 -37.59
CA THR A 959 2.22 29.93 -38.40
C THR A 959 3.09 28.79 -38.90
N SER A 960 3.14 28.58 -40.20
CA SER A 960 4.02 27.62 -40.87
C SER A 960 5.25 28.35 -41.43
N GLY A 961 6.44 27.87 -41.06
CA GLY A 961 7.72 28.28 -41.64
C GLY A 961 8.42 27.11 -42.34
N GLU A 962 9.58 27.36 -42.94
CA GLU A 962 10.33 26.33 -43.69
C GLU A 962 10.80 25.13 -42.85
N ASN A 963 10.86 25.27 -41.52
CA ASN A 963 11.46 24.30 -40.60
C ASN A 963 10.55 23.84 -39.45
N GLU A 964 9.34 24.41 -39.32
CA GLU A 964 8.37 24.10 -38.27
C GLU A 964 6.97 24.60 -38.60
N THR A 965 5.94 23.95 -38.04
CA THR A 965 4.59 24.52 -37.95
C THR A 965 4.25 24.72 -36.47
N VAL A 966 3.79 25.93 -36.14
CA VAL A 966 3.46 26.32 -34.77
C VAL A 966 1.98 26.66 -34.68
N TYR A 967 1.24 25.90 -33.87
CA TYR A 967 -0.13 26.21 -33.49
C TYR A 967 -0.11 26.91 -32.13
N THR A 968 -0.67 28.11 -32.05
CA THR A 968 -0.90 28.83 -30.79
C THR A 968 -2.40 28.81 -30.50
N LEU A 969 -2.76 28.16 -29.39
CA LEU A 969 -4.13 28.04 -28.89
C LEU A 969 -4.26 28.92 -27.65
N SER A 970 -5.25 29.81 -27.58
CA SER A 970 -5.53 30.66 -26.42
C SER A 970 -6.95 30.52 -25.90
N GLN A 971 -7.10 30.45 -24.58
CA GLN A 971 -8.40 30.41 -23.89
C GLN A 971 -8.36 31.38 -22.71
N THR A 972 -9.30 32.33 -22.65
CA THR A 972 -9.45 33.23 -21.51
C THR A 972 -10.36 32.59 -20.46
N ILE A 973 -9.85 32.45 -19.24
CA ILE A 973 -10.61 31.96 -18.08
C ILE A 973 -10.76 33.11 -17.06
N ARG A 974 -12.00 33.40 -16.64
CA ARG A 974 -12.36 34.61 -15.85
C ARG A 974 -11.97 35.95 -16.54
N ASN A 975 -12.36 37.07 -15.92
CA ASN A 975 -12.12 38.42 -16.43
C ASN A 975 -10.65 38.88 -16.29
N ASN A 976 -9.72 38.20 -16.98
CA ASN A 976 -8.36 38.61 -17.42
C ASN A 976 -7.27 37.51 -17.34
N CYS A 977 -7.57 36.30 -16.85
CA CYS A 977 -6.59 35.20 -16.90
C CYS A 977 -6.67 34.50 -18.25
N THR A 978 -5.51 34.20 -18.86
CA THR A 978 -5.44 33.57 -20.18
C THR A 978 -4.49 32.39 -20.14
N ILE A 979 -4.95 31.25 -20.65
CA ILE A 979 -4.15 30.06 -20.88
C ILE A 979 -3.75 30.08 -22.35
N VAL A 980 -2.46 29.85 -22.63
CA VAL A 980 -1.94 29.74 -24.00
C VAL A 980 -1.21 28.40 -24.12
N SER A 981 -1.69 27.51 -24.98
CA SER A 981 -0.94 26.35 -25.42
C SER A 981 -0.20 26.67 -26.73
N LYS A 982 1.03 26.16 -26.86
CA LYS A 982 1.78 26.15 -28.11
C LYS A 982 2.15 24.71 -28.46
N ILE A 983 1.81 24.31 -29.68
CA ILE A 983 2.07 22.99 -30.23
C ILE A 983 2.99 23.19 -31.44
N GLU A 984 4.24 22.76 -31.30
CA GLU A 984 5.33 22.93 -32.27
C GLU A 984 5.64 21.59 -32.93
N GLU A 985 5.45 21.48 -34.24
CA GLU A 985 5.84 20.30 -35.03
C GLU A 985 7.22 20.49 -35.66
N ILE A 986 8.14 19.56 -35.37
CA ILE A 986 9.55 19.66 -35.80
C ILE A 986 9.73 19.04 -37.20
N THR A 987 9.62 19.87 -38.23
CA THR A 987 9.80 19.44 -39.63
C THR A 987 11.25 19.55 -40.13
N ASN A 988 12.14 20.19 -39.36
CA ASN A 988 13.58 20.19 -39.62
C ASN A 988 14.19 18.79 -39.49
N ARG A 989 14.79 18.28 -40.57
CA ARG A 989 15.43 16.95 -40.63
C ARG A 989 16.60 16.75 -39.66
N ASN A 990 17.26 17.84 -39.24
CA ASN A 990 18.36 17.79 -38.27
C ASN A 990 17.88 17.85 -36.80
N GLY A 991 16.56 17.95 -36.57
CA GLY A 991 15.98 18.23 -35.25
C GLY A 991 16.09 19.71 -34.86
N LYS A 992 15.68 20.01 -33.63
CA LYS A 992 15.70 21.36 -33.05
C LYS A 992 16.02 21.29 -31.56
N GLU A 993 17.02 22.05 -31.14
CA GLU A 993 17.37 22.23 -29.73
C GLU A 993 16.49 23.28 -29.06
N PHE A 994 16.12 23.01 -27.81
CA PHE A 994 15.30 23.85 -26.96
C PHE A 994 15.96 24.05 -25.61
N THR A 995 15.80 25.25 -25.03
CA THR A 995 16.16 25.53 -23.64
C THR A 995 14.93 26.03 -22.90
N PHE A 996 14.58 25.40 -21.78
CA PHE A 996 13.48 25.80 -20.90
C PHE A 996 13.85 25.52 -19.45
N ALA A 997 13.61 26.49 -18.55
CA ALA A 997 13.93 26.39 -17.11
C ALA A 997 15.36 25.86 -16.83
N ASP A 998 16.36 26.47 -17.48
CA ASP A 998 17.79 26.11 -17.39
C ASP A 998 18.10 24.65 -17.75
N THR A 999 17.27 24.04 -18.60
CA THR A 999 17.45 22.69 -19.14
C THR A 999 17.43 22.74 -20.66
N THR A 1000 18.53 22.30 -21.29
CA THR A 1000 18.64 22.16 -22.74
C THR A 1000 18.29 20.73 -23.18
N PHE A 1001 17.52 20.58 -24.26
CA PHE A 1001 17.16 19.29 -24.84
C PHE A 1001 16.91 19.40 -26.34
N ASN A 1002 17.28 18.36 -27.10
CA ASN A 1002 17.04 18.28 -28.55
C ASN A 1002 15.81 17.42 -28.86
N LEU A 1003 14.95 17.87 -29.78
CA LEU A 1003 13.84 17.10 -30.36
C LEU A 1003 14.15 16.75 -31.82
N GLN A 1004 13.94 15.49 -32.19
CA GLN A 1004 14.24 14.99 -33.53
C GLN A 1004 13.14 15.35 -34.53
N TYR A 1005 13.44 15.23 -35.83
CA TYR A 1005 12.45 15.31 -36.90
C TYR A 1005 11.21 14.44 -36.61
N GLY A 1006 10.00 14.99 -36.84
CA GLY A 1006 8.74 14.32 -36.55
C GLY A 1006 8.30 14.32 -35.09
N SER A 1007 9.06 14.99 -34.19
CA SER A 1007 8.61 15.22 -32.81
C SER A 1007 7.56 16.33 -32.74
N ILE A 1008 6.66 16.24 -31.75
CA ILE A 1008 5.76 17.34 -31.37
C ILE A 1008 6.14 17.87 -29.99
N LYS A 1009 6.29 19.18 -29.86
CA LYS A 1009 6.54 19.88 -28.61
C LYS A 1009 5.26 20.57 -28.13
N PHE A 1010 4.73 20.12 -27.00
CA PHE A 1010 3.69 20.83 -26.27
C PHE A 1010 4.33 21.84 -25.31
N SER A 1011 3.67 22.98 -25.13
CA SER A 1011 4.02 24.00 -24.15
C SER A 1011 2.74 24.68 -23.68
N ILE A 1012 2.68 25.06 -22.42
CA ILE A 1012 1.50 25.74 -21.85
C ILE A 1012 1.96 26.87 -20.92
N GLY A 1013 1.32 28.03 -21.05
CA GLY A 1013 1.50 29.18 -20.17
C GLY A 1013 0.15 29.60 -19.59
N ILE A 1014 0.13 29.90 -18.30
CA ILE A 1014 -1.06 30.38 -17.57
C ILE A 1014 -0.73 31.79 -17.09
N TYR A 1015 -1.43 32.79 -17.62
CA TYR A 1015 -1.10 34.21 -17.43
C TYR A 1015 -2.18 34.90 -16.60
N ASN A 1016 -1.78 35.78 -15.68
CA ASN A 1016 -2.65 36.57 -14.79
C ASN A 1016 -3.61 35.72 -13.92
N TYR A 1017 -3.23 34.49 -13.55
CA TYR A 1017 -4.04 33.66 -12.66
C TYR A 1017 -4.10 34.30 -11.26
N LYS A 1018 -5.31 34.47 -10.72
CA LYS A 1018 -5.55 34.94 -9.35
C LYS A 1018 -6.13 33.80 -8.52
N TYR A 1019 -5.30 33.28 -7.62
CA TYR A 1019 -5.70 32.31 -6.60
C TYR A 1019 -6.76 32.90 -5.67
N LYS A 1020 -7.69 32.07 -5.20
CA LYS A 1020 -8.65 32.42 -4.14
C LYS A 1020 -7.97 32.55 -2.77
N ASN A 1021 -6.90 31.80 -2.54
CA ASN A 1021 -6.12 31.79 -1.30
C ASN A 1021 -4.63 31.61 -1.64
N ASN A 1022 -3.73 32.29 -0.92
CA ASN A 1022 -2.29 32.24 -1.14
C ASN A 1022 -1.64 30.89 -0.80
N LEU A 1023 -2.36 29.98 -0.14
CA LEU A 1023 -1.95 28.62 0.16
C LEU A 1023 -2.40 27.59 -0.90
N ASN A 1024 -3.20 28.00 -1.90
CA ASN A 1024 -3.68 27.10 -2.95
C ASN A 1024 -2.61 26.79 -4.00
N THR A 1025 -2.79 25.70 -4.74
CA THR A 1025 -1.92 25.28 -5.85
C THR A 1025 -2.72 25.02 -7.13
N LEU A 1026 -2.04 25.03 -8.29
CA LEU A 1026 -2.65 24.64 -9.56
C LEU A 1026 -2.29 23.19 -9.91
N LYS A 1027 -3.27 22.46 -10.45
CA LYS A 1027 -3.13 21.13 -11.05
C LYS A 1027 -3.64 21.16 -12.48
N LEU A 1028 -2.81 20.75 -13.44
CA LEU A 1028 -3.15 20.70 -14.86
C LEU A 1028 -3.30 19.25 -15.29
N GLU A 1029 -4.37 18.92 -16.00
CA GLU A 1029 -4.64 17.57 -16.48
C GLU A 1029 -4.45 17.46 -18.01
N LEU A 1030 -3.53 16.60 -18.44
CA LEU A 1030 -3.26 16.25 -19.84
C LEU A 1030 -3.63 14.78 -20.04
N VAL A 1031 -4.32 14.44 -21.12
CA VAL A 1031 -4.65 13.05 -21.47
C VAL A 1031 -3.93 12.64 -22.75
N SER A 1032 -3.48 11.38 -22.79
CA SER A 1032 -3.13 10.69 -24.02
C SER A 1032 -3.92 9.38 -24.15
N SER A 1033 -4.39 9.07 -25.36
CA SER A 1033 -5.11 7.84 -25.68
C SER A 1033 -4.68 7.26 -27.02
N VAL A 1034 -4.98 5.98 -27.24
CA VAL A 1034 -4.73 5.30 -28.52
C VAL A 1034 -6.00 4.65 -29.04
N ASP A 1035 -6.43 5.05 -30.22
CA ASP A 1035 -7.53 4.44 -30.97
C ASP A 1035 -7.01 3.61 -32.15
N GLN A 1036 -7.81 2.64 -32.57
CA GLN A 1036 -7.58 1.88 -33.79
C GLN A 1036 -8.78 2.04 -34.72
N SER A 1037 -8.53 2.53 -35.94
CA SER A 1037 -9.53 2.56 -37.00
C SER A 1037 -9.88 1.14 -37.48
N ILE A 1038 -11.17 0.88 -37.66
CA ILE A 1038 -11.67 -0.43 -38.10
C ILE A 1038 -11.36 -0.59 -39.59
N SER A 1039 -10.25 -1.26 -39.91
CA SER A 1039 -9.93 -1.72 -41.26
C SER A 1039 -9.65 -3.24 -41.23
N ASP A 1040 -10.45 -3.99 -41.97
CA ASP A 1040 -10.30 -5.43 -42.09
C ASP A 1040 -9.07 -5.77 -42.96
N ASN A 1041 -8.16 -6.59 -42.40
CA ASN A 1041 -6.97 -7.24 -43.01
C ASN A 1041 -5.56 -6.80 -42.54
N ASN A 1042 -5.31 -6.65 -41.23
CA ASN A 1042 -3.93 -6.66 -40.68
C ASN A 1042 -3.77 -7.64 -39.49
N GLU A 1043 -4.04 -8.93 -39.73
CA GLU A 1043 -3.93 -10.00 -38.72
C GLU A 1043 -2.50 -10.17 -38.17
N CYS A 1044 -1.48 -9.82 -38.97
CA CYS A 1044 -0.07 -10.07 -38.67
C CYS A 1044 0.54 -9.16 -37.59
N ASN A 1045 -0.12 -8.04 -37.23
CA ASN A 1045 0.43 -7.04 -36.31
C ASN A 1045 -0.39 -6.82 -35.03
N LYS A 1046 -1.48 -7.58 -34.81
CA LYS A 1046 -2.35 -7.43 -33.63
C LYS A 1046 -1.56 -7.64 -32.33
N LYS A 1047 -1.31 -6.55 -31.59
CA LYS A 1047 -0.75 -6.56 -30.23
C LYS A 1047 -1.55 -5.62 -29.33
N GLU A 1048 -1.89 -6.13 -28.15
CA GLU A 1048 -2.55 -5.33 -27.12
C GLU A 1048 -1.71 -4.15 -26.65
N THR A 1049 -2.40 -3.17 -26.09
CA THR A 1049 -1.81 -1.91 -25.65
C THR A 1049 -0.86 -2.16 -24.48
N SER A 1050 0.35 -1.61 -24.55
CA SER A 1050 1.24 -1.51 -23.39
C SER A 1050 1.44 -0.06 -22.99
N LEU A 1051 1.50 0.19 -21.69
CA LEU A 1051 1.73 1.48 -21.08
C LEU A 1051 2.93 1.35 -20.13
N ASP A 1052 4.07 1.91 -20.52
CA ASP A 1052 5.26 2.00 -19.64
C ASP A 1052 5.42 3.46 -19.19
N THR A 1053 5.53 3.68 -17.88
CA THR A 1053 5.74 5.02 -17.29
C THR A 1053 6.93 5.01 -16.35
N ILE A 1054 7.78 6.02 -16.43
CA ILE A 1054 8.90 6.23 -15.50
C ILE A 1054 8.67 7.57 -14.80
N ASN A 1055 8.20 7.48 -13.56
CA ASN A 1055 7.90 8.62 -12.68
C ASN A 1055 9.06 8.83 -11.70
N ASN A 1056 9.78 9.94 -11.82
CA ASN A 1056 10.84 10.32 -10.89
C ASN A 1056 10.25 11.06 -9.68
N LEU A 1057 9.70 10.29 -8.72
CA LEU A 1057 9.17 10.83 -7.47
C LEU A 1057 10.26 11.47 -6.60
N ASP A 1058 11.52 11.04 -6.76
CA ASP A 1058 12.67 11.42 -5.91
C ASP A 1058 13.72 12.32 -6.59
N GLY A 1059 13.43 12.88 -7.76
CA GLY A 1059 14.31 13.88 -8.41
C GLY A 1059 15.59 13.30 -9.03
N GLU A 1060 15.65 11.98 -9.27
CA GLU A 1060 16.81 11.28 -9.83
C GLU A 1060 17.06 11.57 -11.33
N SER A 1061 16.09 12.16 -12.03
CA SER A 1061 16.17 12.51 -13.46
C SER A 1061 15.45 13.83 -13.76
N THR A 1062 15.94 14.53 -14.78
CA THR A 1062 15.42 15.81 -15.27
C THR A 1062 14.05 15.68 -15.96
N PHE A 1063 13.70 14.48 -16.45
CA PHE A 1063 12.48 14.22 -17.22
C PHE A 1063 11.73 12.99 -16.68
N ASN A 1064 10.40 13.06 -16.69
CA ASN A 1064 9.52 11.89 -16.58
C ASN A 1064 9.17 11.36 -17.97
N TYR A 1065 8.92 10.05 -18.08
CA TYR A 1065 8.76 9.38 -19.37
C TYR A 1065 7.47 8.58 -19.45
N ILE A 1066 6.86 8.59 -20.64
CA ILE A 1066 5.69 7.79 -21.01
C ILE A 1066 5.94 7.08 -22.33
N LYS A 1067 5.46 5.85 -22.44
CA LYS A 1067 5.46 5.05 -23.65
C LYS A 1067 4.14 4.31 -23.79
N ILE A 1068 3.46 4.52 -24.92
CA ILE A 1068 2.24 3.81 -25.30
C ILE A 1068 2.58 3.00 -26.54
N SER A 1069 2.41 1.67 -26.51
CA SER A 1069 2.58 0.83 -27.69
C SER A 1069 1.29 0.10 -28.07
N LYS A 1070 0.97 0.06 -29.37
CA LYS A 1070 -0.16 -0.67 -29.96
C LYS A 1070 0.22 -1.18 -31.34
N ASN A 1071 -0.05 -2.45 -31.67
CA ASN A 1071 0.25 -3.06 -32.97
C ASN A 1071 1.68 -2.77 -33.50
N ASN A 1072 2.70 -2.84 -32.63
CA ASN A 1072 4.11 -2.48 -32.90
C ASN A 1072 4.37 -0.99 -33.24
N LYS A 1073 3.37 -0.11 -33.17
CA LYS A 1073 3.55 1.36 -33.17
C LYS A 1073 3.82 1.83 -31.74
N ILE A 1074 4.67 2.84 -31.60
CA ILE A 1074 5.12 3.36 -30.30
C ILE A 1074 4.94 4.89 -30.33
N LEU A 1075 4.18 5.41 -29.37
CA LEU A 1075 4.24 6.81 -28.97
C LEU A 1075 5.12 6.92 -27.71
N GLU A 1076 6.15 7.75 -27.77
CA GLU A 1076 6.99 8.09 -26.62
C GLU A 1076 6.89 9.58 -26.32
N GLY A 1077 6.73 9.91 -25.04
CA GLY A 1077 6.69 11.27 -24.53
C GLY A 1077 7.66 11.45 -23.37
N ARG A 1078 8.15 12.67 -23.21
CA ARG A 1078 8.90 13.08 -22.02
C ARG A 1078 8.38 14.42 -21.50
N PHE A 1079 8.30 14.54 -20.19
CA PHE A 1079 7.84 15.74 -19.49
C PHE A 1079 9.00 16.30 -18.68
N ILE A 1080 9.21 17.61 -18.72
CA ILE A 1080 10.26 18.25 -17.92
C ILE A 1080 9.73 18.51 -16.50
N ASN A 1081 10.50 18.11 -15.48
CA ASN A 1081 10.10 18.25 -14.06
C ASN A 1081 10.37 19.67 -13.53
N LYS A 1082 10.20 20.68 -14.38
CA LYS A 1082 10.42 22.11 -14.09
C LYS A 1082 9.36 22.96 -14.79
N LEU A 1083 9.02 24.08 -14.17
CA LEU A 1083 8.17 25.13 -14.73
C LEU A 1083 8.82 26.51 -14.53
N ILE A 1084 8.30 27.53 -15.22
CA ILE A 1084 8.70 28.93 -14.99
C ILE A 1084 7.52 29.64 -14.31
N SER A 1085 7.69 30.05 -13.05
CA SER A 1085 6.74 30.90 -12.33
C SER A 1085 7.30 32.30 -12.26
N ASP A 1086 6.54 33.30 -12.71
CA ASP A 1086 6.89 34.72 -12.64
C ASP A 1086 8.31 35.04 -13.15
N GLY A 1087 8.72 34.36 -14.22
CA GLY A 1087 10.03 34.51 -14.86
C GLY A 1087 11.18 33.69 -14.26
N LYS A 1088 10.94 32.86 -13.23
CA LYS A 1088 11.98 32.02 -12.58
C LYS A 1088 11.68 30.53 -12.64
N ALA A 1089 12.73 29.74 -12.86
CA ALA A 1089 12.65 28.29 -12.87
C ALA A 1089 12.33 27.74 -11.46
N THR A 1090 11.40 26.81 -11.39
CA THR A 1090 11.06 26.06 -10.16
C THR A 1090 10.61 24.63 -10.52
N TYR A 1091 10.43 23.78 -9.53
CA TYR A 1091 10.10 22.37 -9.70
C TYR A 1091 8.63 22.14 -10.11
N LEU A 1092 8.39 21.14 -10.96
CA LEU A 1092 7.06 20.64 -11.32
C LEU A 1092 6.93 19.19 -10.86
N LEU A 1093 5.94 18.91 -10.01
CA LEU A 1093 5.52 17.54 -9.70
C LEU A 1093 4.70 16.99 -10.87
N THR A 1094 4.86 15.71 -11.20
CA THR A 1094 4.02 15.03 -12.19
C THR A 1094 3.63 13.65 -11.68
N SER A 1095 2.37 13.30 -11.89
CA SER A 1095 1.76 12.01 -11.62
C SER A 1095 1.18 11.45 -12.92
N MET A 1096 1.22 10.13 -13.10
CA MET A 1096 0.63 9.46 -14.27
C MET A 1096 -0.26 8.33 -13.79
N LYS A 1097 -1.48 8.24 -14.32
CA LYS A 1097 -2.46 7.23 -13.95
C LYS A 1097 -3.22 6.74 -15.19
N PRO A 1098 -3.27 5.43 -15.47
CA PRO A 1098 -4.16 4.88 -16.50
C PRO A 1098 -5.62 5.26 -16.21
N GLU A 1099 -6.30 5.86 -17.19
CA GLU A 1099 -7.75 6.04 -17.16
C GLU A 1099 -8.47 4.79 -17.69
N SER A 1100 -7.84 4.10 -18.65
CA SER A 1100 -8.32 2.83 -19.20
C SER A 1100 -7.13 1.96 -19.65
N LYS A 1101 -7.40 0.85 -20.33
CA LYS A 1101 -6.35 0.05 -21.01
C LYS A 1101 -5.72 0.77 -22.22
N ASP A 1102 -6.41 1.75 -22.78
CA ASP A 1102 -6.06 2.45 -24.02
C ASP A 1102 -5.85 3.97 -23.78
N SER A 1103 -5.89 4.45 -22.53
CA SER A 1103 -5.74 5.87 -22.18
C SER A 1103 -5.12 6.13 -20.81
N ILE A 1104 -4.45 7.27 -20.69
CA ILE A 1104 -3.68 7.68 -19.50
C ILE A 1104 -3.79 9.18 -19.26
N SER A 1105 -4.01 9.55 -18.00
CA SER A 1105 -4.03 10.93 -17.53
C SER A 1105 -2.69 11.25 -16.84
N ILE A 1106 -2.12 12.40 -17.19
CA ILE A 1106 -0.89 12.99 -16.65
C ILE A 1106 -1.31 14.27 -15.91
N SER A 1107 -0.92 14.41 -14.64
CA SER A 1107 -1.35 15.54 -13.81
C SER A 1107 -0.41 15.98 -12.69
#